data_AF-A0A2W5SHQ9-F1
#
_entry.id   AF-A0A2W5SHQ9-F1
#
_cell.length_a   1.000
_cell.length_b   1.000
_cell.length_c   1.000
_cell.angle_alpha   90.00
_cell.angle_beta   90.00
_cell.angle_gamma   90.00
#
_symmetry.space_group_name_H-M   'P 1'
#
loop_
_entity.id
_entity.type
_entity.pdbx_description
1 polymer ?
#
loop_
_entity_poly.entity_id
_entity_poly.type
_entity_poly.pdbx_seq_one_letter_code
_entity_poly.pdbx_strand_id
1 'polypeptide(L)'
;MFPVLYLTLELPKRIINDAIGAQSSTVDVLGFQISQVGFLALLCFAYLVSVVGNGVLKMHVNTLKGVLSERMLRRFRYALIARILRFPQSYFHRTSQGELVSMITAESEQLGGMMGDAISQPVLQAGQMLTILGFLLMQSVWFALAAVALIPLQAWLIPRMQRQINILNRTRVREVRKLASEIGESAAGAVHLRRNGGVRYRLAMISRRLALLYHIRFEIYQKKFFMKFVNNFITQLTPLLFYSFGGYLVIKGELSIGALVAALSAHKDLSQPWNELLNYYNQVQEAALRYTVVIERFAPSGMIEEKKFEDTPTEIPHLGGDLELSDVTLRGPDGTVILRDTSLVIPKAKTVAFAVENEEDRRTIAELLTREIAPVGGAVRIAGQNLADLHQSVIAARIGYASSRPFVIKGNFGANVMAPLMAGPRPLKDTATAQEQEAASKESRAAGNSPDPYEAEWIDPSRADLSTPQEVREWWLDLTEAIDGDRVLFNLALDQKFDPSTDPELASRLVELRPAIASKMERGGFEKAFFRFDRDEYNPALSVAGNLLFAVPREQITPEALVEQKGILSLLHEMKLEGEMVQLSRDVVEMLRQTFGLVGTDHPLFRKLGLDQDVYARAVALLQETGQSGRRELTDPELALLLSVPFQISAEQIGPAFSDEMKARIVRLRNLDPALLKSRSGGLFTPLDENELSPGLTVLENLLFAKLSETSGTRADRLREVVAKELQQADLRRPITQLIYNLPIGLNGAGLPTLLAEALDVMRAAIKRPDVLILDQTLPSYDSSARNAAYARLRTLLPDTTFIYLQSRFADPESYDLFFEVSHAQIVSGAHGPAGGEDNAASADLSRKLRLLETTDLFSGLDRRQLRLLAFGARWFTAPAGTDVFHRNDDPSDGAYLIAEGEAGLYLPEEGGTERLIATAKPGSLVGELGLIRSEPRALGMRTHTDMTALRISAEAFLSVVENDAATAFKLLQVVAGYVAHSSD
;
A
#
# COMPACT_ATOMS: atom_id res chain seq x y z
N MET A 1 -23.57 43.95 -2.28
CA MET A 1 -23.91 43.44 -3.63
C MET A 1 -25.20 44.05 -4.13
N PHE A 2 -26.27 43.94 -3.35
CA PHE A 2 -27.61 44.41 -3.72
C PHE A 2 -27.71 45.87 -4.20
N PRO A 3 -27.00 46.87 -3.60
CA PRO A 3 -27.03 48.24 -4.11
C PRO A 3 -26.43 48.38 -5.52
N VAL A 4 -25.37 47.62 -5.82
CA VAL A 4 -24.72 47.64 -7.15
C VAL A 4 -25.60 46.94 -8.18
N LEU A 5 -26.25 45.84 -7.79
CA LEU A 5 -27.26 45.18 -8.63
C LEU A 5 -28.43 46.11 -8.96
N TYR A 6 -28.92 46.87 -7.99
CA TYR A 6 -29.97 47.86 -8.22
C TYR A 6 -29.56 48.92 -9.26
N LEU A 7 -28.32 49.44 -9.18
CA LEU A 7 -27.78 50.39 -10.17
C LEU A 7 -27.74 49.78 -11.58
N THR A 8 -27.41 48.49 -11.71
CA THR A 8 -27.42 47.82 -13.03
C THR A 8 -28.82 47.70 -13.63
N LEU A 9 -29.88 47.76 -12.82
CA LEU A 9 -31.27 47.76 -13.29
C LEU A 9 -31.79 49.18 -13.59
N GLU A 10 -31.37 50.17 -12.80
CA GLU A 10 -31.87 51.55 -12.95
C GLU A 10 -31.17 52.34 -14.07
N LEU A 11 -29.87 52.15 -14.29
CA LEU A 11 -29.14 52.91 -15.29
C LEU A 11 -29.64 52.69 -16.74
N PRO A 12 -29.98 51.47 -17.19
CA PRO A 12 -30.62 51.26 -18.51
C PRO A 12 -31.94 52.02 -18.67
N LYS A 13 -32.74 52.11 -17.60
CA LYS A 13 -33.98 52.91 -17.61
C LYS A 13 -33.67 54.39 -17.82
N ARG A 14 -32.72 54.95 -17.08
CA ARG A 14 -32.30 56.36 -17.21
C ARG A 14 -31.70 56.63 -18.59
N ILE A 15 -30.97 55.69 -19.17
CA ILE A 15 -30.47 55.80 -20.55
C ILE A 15 -31.63 55.93 -21.53
N ILE A 16 -32.66 55.07 -21.43
CA ILE A 16 -33.81 55.09 -22.35
C ILE A 16 -34.67 56.35 -22.15
N ASN A 17 -35.02 56.69 -20.92
CA ASN A 17 -35.96 57.76 -20.63
C ASN A 17 -35.29 59.15 -20.67
N ASP A 18 -34.13 59.29 -20.04
CA ASP A 18 -33.54 60.60 -19.75
C ASP A 18 -32.48 61.01 -20.78
N ALA A 19 -31.88 60.06 -21.52
CA ALA A 19 -30.92 60.35 -22.58
C ALA A 19 -31.50 60.16 -23.99
N ILE A 20 -32.09 58.99 -24.30
CA ILE A 20 -32.65 58.70 -25.65
C ILE A 20 -34.00 59.39 -25.84
N GLY A 21 -34.85 59.41 -24.82
CA GLY A 21 -36.18 60.04 -24.83
C GLY A 21 -36.20 61.55 -24.62
N ALA A 22 -35.04 62.19 -24.42
CA ALA A 22 -34.97 63.64 -24.17
C ALA A 22 -35.41 64.46 -25.40
N GLN A 23 -36.30 65.43 -25.18
CA GLN A 23 -36.82 66.31 -26.24
C GLN A 23 -35.91 67.52 -26.54
N SER A 24 -34.92 67.79 -25.68
CA SER A 24 -33.95 68.90 -25.81
C SER A 24 -32.53 68.39 -26.08
N SER A 25 -31.74 69.16 -26.83
CA SER A 25 -30.34 68.83 -27.15
C SER A 25 -29.38 68.95 -25.96
N THR A 26 -29.83 69.56 -24.86
CA THR A 26 -29.13 69.71 -23.58
C THR A 26 -29.97 69.18 -22.42
N VAL A 27 -29.33 68.47 -21.50
CA VAL A 27 -29.92 67.91 -20.28
C VAL A 27 -29.28 68.60 -19.07
N ASP A 28 -30.09 69.12 -18.15
CA ASP A 28 -29.61 69.76 -16.93
C ASP A 28 -29.41 68.71 -15.83
N VAL A 29 -28.16 68.52 -15.41
CA VAL A 29 -27.76 67.52 -14.42
C VAL A 29 -27.04 68.22 -13.29
N LEU A 30 -27.66 68.25 -12.11
CA LEU A 30 -27.10 68.90 -10.90
C LEU A 30 -26.71 70.38 -11.12
N GLY A 31 -27.43 71.10 -11.99
CA GLY A 31 -27.19 72.51 -12.31
C GLY A 31 -26.17 72.76 -13.42
N PHE A 32 -25.67 71.72 -14.09
CA PHE A 32 -24.80 71.80 -15.25
C PHE A 32 -25.53 71.36 -16.52
N GLN A 33 -25.45 72.18 -17.59
CA GLN A 33 -25.99 71.82 -18.89
C GLN A 33 -25.00 70.91 -19.64
N ILE A 34 -25.38 69.65 -19.84
CA ILE A 34 -24.61 68.66 -20.58
C ILE A 34 -25.31 68.39 -21.92
N SER A 35 -24.53 68.18 -22.99
CA SER A 35 -25.11 67.74 -24.27
C SER A 35 -25.78 66.36 -24.11
N GLN A 36 -26.87 66.11 -24.85
CA GLN A 36 -27.59 64.83 -24.82
C GLN A 36 -26.65 63.62 -25.05
N VAL A 37 -25.68 63.77 -25.97
CA VAL A 37 -24.66 62.75 -26.25
C VAL A 37 -23.67 62.60 -25.10
N GLY A 38 -23.25 63.69 -24.46
CA GLY A 38 -22.38 63.66 -23.27
C GLY A 38 -23.07 63.01 -22.05
N PHE A 39 -24.35 63.29 -21.84
CA PHE A 39 -25.15 62.67 -20.78
C PHE A 39 -25.38 61.17 -21.04
N LEU A 40 -25.66 60.79 -22.28
CA LEU A 40 -25.70 59.38 -22.69
C LEU A 40 -24.38 58.68 -22.40
N ALA A 41 -23.24 59.26 -22.79
CA ALA A 41 -21.92 58.70 -22.53
C ALA A 41 -21.63 58.53 -21.03
N LEU A 42 -22.01 59.51 -20.20
CA LEU A 42 -21.88 59.45 -18.75
C LEU A 42 -22.69 58.30 -18.15
N LEU A 43 -23.96 58.15 -18.55
CA LEU A 43 -24.82 57.07 -18.05
C LEU A 43 -24.34 55.69 -18.54
N CYS A 44 -23.87 55.58 -19.78
CA CYS A 44 -23.25 54.36 -20.30
C CYS A 44 -21.97 53.99 -19.53
N PHE A 45 -21.13 54.97 -19.20
CA PHE A 45 -19.93 54.74 -18.38
C PHE A 45 -20.29 54.35 -16.95
N ALA A 46 -21.26 55.02 -16.32
CA ALA A 46 -21.77 54.66 -15.00
C ALA A 46 -22.36 53.24 -14.97
N TYR A 47 -23.05 52.85 -16.06
CA TYR A 47 -23.57 51.49 -16.22
C TYR A 47 -22.42 50.48 -16.32
N LEU A 48 -21.39 50.75 -17.12
CA LEU A 48 -20.21 49.91 -17.22
C LEU A 48 -19.51 49.75 -15.86
N VAL A 49 -19.28 50.84 -15.12
CA VAL A 49 -18.68 50.80 -13.77
C VAL A 49 -19.53 49.96 -12.81
N SER A 50 -20.86 50.09 -12.87
CA SER A 50 -21.78 49.31 -12.03
C SER A 50 -21.74 47.82 -12.38
N VAL A 51 -21.67 47.47 -13.67
CA VAL A 51 -21.52 46.09 -14.13
C VAL A 51 -20.20 45.49 -13.67
N VAL A 52 -19.09 46.23 -13.83
CA VAL A 52 -17.76 45.80 -13.37
C VAL A 52 -17.73 45.63 -11.85
N GLY A 53 -18.25 46.60 -11.10
CA GLY A 53 -18.32 46.54 -9.64
C GLY A 53 -19.15 45.36 -9.13
N ASN A 54 -20.28 45.07 -9.77
CA ASN A 54 -21.09 43.89 -9.46
C ASN A 54 -20.35 42.59 -9.79
N GLY A 55 -19.63 42.56 -10.92
CA GLY A 55 -18.80 41.44 -11.34
C GLY A 55 -17.68 41.13 -10.36
N VAL A 56 -16.90 42.14 -9.95
CA VAL A 56 -15.81 42.00 -8.96
C VAL A 56 -16.33 41.53 -7.61
N LEU A 57 -17.44 42.09 -7.14
CA LEU A 57 -18.01 41.67 -5.87
C LEU A 57 -18.58 40.25 -5.92
N LYS A 58 -19.21 39.87 -7.03
CA LYS A 58 -19.68 38.50 -7.27
C LYS A 58 -18.49 37.53 -7.31
N MET A 59 -17.40 37.91 -7.97
CA MET A 59 -16.15 37.13 -7.97
C MET A 59 -15.63 36.94 -6.54
N HIS A 60 -15.48 38.02 -5.76
CA HIS A 60 -14.96 37.95 -4.40
C HIS A 60 -15.81 37.05 -3.49
N VAL A 61 -17.14 37.20 -3.53
CA VAL A 61 -18.07 36.35 -2.75
C VAL A 61 -17.96 34.88 -3.17
N ASN A 62 -17.90 34.60 -4.48
CA ASN A 62 -17.76 33.23 -4.98
C ASN A 62 -16.41 32.60 -4.62
N THR A 63 -15.32 33.39 -4.59
CA THR A 63 -14.02 32.91 -4.12
C THR A 63 -14.04 32.59 -2.64
N LEU A 64 -14.58 33.48 -1.79
CA LEU A 64 -14.72 33.22 -0.36
C LEU A 64 -15.58 31.98 -0.07
N LYS A 65 -16.66 31.83 -0.83
CA LYS A 65 -17.52 30.64 -0.82
C LYS A 65 -16.72 29.37 -1.17
N GLY A 66 -15.90 29.40 -2.22
CA GLY A 66 -15.04 28.28 -2.62
C GLY A 66 -14.04 27.90 -1.53
N VAL A 67 -13.38 28.89 -0.92
CA VAL A 67 -12.45 28.67 0.20
C VAL A 67 -13.16 28.02 1.39
N LEU A 68 -14.37 28.47 1.72
CA LEU A 68 -15.17 27.86 2.79
C LEU A 68 -15.52 26.40 2.46
N SER A 69 -15.97 26.10 1.23
CA SER A 69 -16.26 24.73 0.79
C SER A 69 -15.04 23.83 0.92
N GLU A 70 -13.87 24.29 0.46
CA GLU A 70 -12.62 23.53 0.56
C GLU A 70 -12.17 23.31 2.00
N ARG A 71 -12.26 24.32 2.86
CA ARG A 71 -11.94 24.17 4.29
C ARG A 71 -12.85 23.15 4.96
N MET A 72 -14.16 23.19 4.69
CA MET A 72 -15.10 22.24 5.25
C MET A 72 -14.92 20.83 4.69
N LEU A 73 -14.62 20.70 3.39
CA LEU A 73 -14.30 19.41 2.77
C LEU A 73 -13.03 18.81 3.37
N ARG A 74 -11.99 19.63 3.55
CA ARG A 74 -10.74 19.23 4.18
C ARG A 74 -10.98 18.75 5.62
N ARG A 75 -11.75 19.51 6.41
CA ARG A 75 -12.18 19.13 7.76
C ARG A 75 -12.90 17.79 7.78
N PHE A 76 -13.85 17.64 6.86
CA PHE A 76 -14.70 16.46 6.80
C PHE A 76 -13.88 15.22 6.44
N ARG A 77 -13.01 15.30 5.43
CA ARG A 77 -12.08 14.22 5.07
C ARG A 77 -11.15 13.87 6.23
N TYR A 78 -10.59 14.87 6.90
CA TYR A 78 -9.75 14.66 8.08
C TYR A 78 -10.51 13.94 9.20
N ALA A 79 -11.72 14.38 9.52
CA ALA A 79 -12.55 13.75 10.55
C ALA A 79 -12.93 12.30 10.19
N LEU A 80 -13.22 12.02 8.92
CA LEU A 80 -13.49 10.65 8.45
C LEU A 80 -12.25 9.75 8.61
N ILE A 81 -11.07 10.23 8.22
CA ILE A 81 -9.80 9.50 8.37
C ILE A 81 -9.49 9.26 9.85
N ALA A 82 -9.58 10.30 10.69
CA ALA A 82 -9.37 10.18 12.13
C ALA A 82 -10.32 9.15 12.76
N ARG A 83 -11.57 9.08 12.30
CA ARG A 83 -12.55 8.12 12.80
C ARG A 83 -12.27 6.68 12.37
N ILE A 84 -11.74 6.46 11.16
CA ILE A 84 -11.30 5.13 10.71
C ILE A 84 -10.27 4.53 11.67
N LEU A 85 -9.36 5.35 12.21
CA LEU A 85 -8.32 4.89 13.15
C LEU A 85 -8.89 4.34 14.47
N ARG A 86 -10.18 4.59 14.76
CA ARG A 86 -10.89 4.14 15.96
C ARG A 86 -11.81 2.94 15.69
N PHE A 87 -11.88 2.44 14.46
CA PHE A 87 -12.74 1.30 14.11
C PHE A 87 -12.19 -0.01 14.69
N PRO A 88 -13.06 -0.91 15.14
CA PRO A 88 -12.63 -2.23 15.59
C PRO A 88 -12.15 -3.08 14.40
N GLN A 89 -11.20 -3.99 14.64
CA GLN A 89 -10.65 -4.89 13.60
C GLN A 89 -11.73 -5.66 12.84
N SER A 90 -12.77 -6.12 13.56
CA SER A 90 -13.91 -6.84 12.97
C SER A 90 -14.63 -6.09 11.84
N TYR A 91 -14.58 -4.75 11.84
CA TYR A 91 -15.16 -3.95 10.77
C TYR A 91 -14.31 -3.99 9.48
N PHE A 92 -12.98 -3.95 9.59
CA PHE A 92 -12.06 -4.04 8.46
C PHE A 92 -12.07 -5.42 7.79
N HIS A 93 -12.39 -6.48 8.55
CA HIS A 93 -12.59 -7.81 7.98
C HIS A 93 -13.83 -7.91 7.07
N ARG A 94 -14.84 -7.05 7.28
CA ARG A 94 -16.12 -7.10 6.54
C ARG A 94 -16.26 -6.02 5.47
N THR A 95 -15.48 -4.95 5.58
CA THR A 95 -15.58 -3.77 4.70
C THR A 95 -14.33 -3.64 3.85
N SER A 96 -14.50 -3.51 2.54
CA SER A 96 -13.36 -3.36 1.64
C SER A 96 -12.68 -2.01 1.84
N GLN A 97 -11.34 -1.98 1.76
CA GLN A 97 -10.57 -0.74 1.83
C GLN A 97 -10.96 0.23 0.69
N GLY A 98 -11.25 -0.29 -0.51
CA GLY A 98 -11.70 0.51 -1.65
C GLY A 98 -13.03 1.21 -1.42
N GLU A 99 -13.96 0.59 -0.67
CA GLU A 99 -15.21 1.26 -0.26
C GLU A 99 -14.91 2.46 0.65
N LEU A 100 -14.05 2.30 1.66
CA LEU A 100 -13.65 3.42 2.54
C LEU A 100 -12.95 4.55 1.77
N VAL A 101 -12.04 4.21 0.85
CA VAL A 101 -11.34 5.19 0.01
C VAL A 101 -12.34 5.96 -0.87
N SER A 102 -13.26 5.26 -1.54
CA SER A 102 -14.30 5.91 -2.37
C SER A 102 -15.22 6.83 -1.56
N MET A 103 -15.53 6.45 -0.32
CA MET A 103 -16.36 7.26 0.57
C MET A 103 -15.64 8.55 1.02
N ILE A 104 -14.33 8.46 1.33
CA ILE A 104 -13.51 9.63 1.71
C ILE A 104 -13.19 10.52 0.50
N THR A 105 -13.09 9.97 -0.70
CA THR A 105 -12.72 10.72 -1.90
C THR A 105 -13.96 11.23 -2.64
N ALA A 106 -14.60 10.36 -3.44
CA ALA A 106 -15.65 10.71 -4.38
C ALA A 106 -16.98 11.10 -3.71
N GLU A 107 -17.39 10.41 -2.64
CA GLU A 107 -18.65 10.72 -1.95
C GLU A 107 -18.54 12.00 -1.12
N SER A 108 -17.38 12.24 -0.48
CA SER A 108 -17.14 13.47 0.29
C SER A 108 -16.99 14.72 -0.60
N GLU A 109 -16.40 14.60 -1.79
CA GLU A 109 -16.21 15.73 -2.72
C GLU A 109 -17.55 16.37 -3.11
N GLN A 110 -18.55 15.52 -3.42
CA GLN A 110 -19.91 15.98 -3.73
C GLN A 110 -20.60 16.64 -2.54
N LEU A 111 -20.20 16.31 -1.30
CA LEU A 111 -20.68 16.98 -0.09
C LEU A 111 -19.94 18.32 0.13
N GLY A 112 -18.64 18.37 -0.15
CA GLY A 112 -17.80 19.56 -0.01
C GLY A 112 -18.34 20.75 -0.81
N GLY A 113 -18.77 20.50 -2.05
CA GLY A 113 -19.44 21.53 -2.87
C GLY A 113 -20.67 22.13 -2.18
N MET A 114 -21.47 21.32 -1.47
CA MET A 114 -22.66 21.82 -0.77
C MET A 114 -22.36 22.58 0.51
N MET A 115 -21.21 22.35 1.14
CA MET A 115 -20.91 22.92 2.46
C MET A 115 -20.78 24.46 2.41
N GLY A 116 -20.16 25.03 1.38
CA GLY A 116 -20.15 26.49 1.18
C GLY A 116 -21.43 27.02 0.52
N ASP A 117 -22.12 26.21 -0.28
CA ASP A 117 -23.35 26.58 -1.00
C ASP A 117 -24.57 26.67 -0.07
N ALA A 118 -24.59 25.86 1.00
CA ALA A 118 -25.69 25.72 1.97
C ALA A 118 -26.26 27.05 2.48
N ILE A 119 -25.38 28.02 2.76
CA ILE A 119 -25.79 29.32 3.31
C ILE A 119 -25.66 30.42 2.24
N SER A 120 -24.57 30.41 1.49
CA SER A 120 -24.25 31.49 0.56
C SER A 120 -25.24 31.57 -0.62
N GLN A 121 -25.63 30.43 -1.20
CA GLN A 121 -26.48 30.42 -2.39
C GLN A 121 -27.92 30.85 -2.05
N PRO A 122 -28.58 30.35 -0.99
CA PRO A 122 -29.91 30.85 -0.63
C PRO A 122 -29.92 32.34 -0.29
N VAL A 123 -28.95 32.83 0.48
CA VAL A 123 -28.87 34.25 0.86
C VAL A 123 -28.63 35.14 -0.36
N LEU A 124 -27.72 34.73 -1.25
CA LEU A 124 -27.41 35.45 -2.47
C LEU A 124 -28.62 35.52 -3.40
N GLN A 125 -29.23 34.37 -3.68
CA GLN A 125 -30.35 34.28 -4.62
C GLN A 125 -31.61 34.91 -4.05
N ALA A 126 -31.92 34.71 -2.76
CA ALA A 126 -33.03 35.40 -2.10
C ALA A 126 -32.80 36.92 -2.05
N GLY A 127 -31.59 37.38 -1.76
CA GLY A 127 -31.25 38.80 -1.75
C GLY A 127 -31.33 39.43 -3.14
N GLN A 128 -30.87 38.73 -4.19
CA GLN A 128 -31.05 39.15 -5.58
C GLN A 128 -32.54 39.24 -5.94
N MET A 129 -33.31 38.20 -5.59
CA MET A 129 -34.76 38.17 -5.80
C MET A 129 -35.47 39.34 -5.09
N LEU A 130 -35.12 39.62 -3.82
CA LEU A 130 -35.64 40.75 -3.04
C LEU A 130 -35.25 42.10 -3.64
N THR A 131 -34.03 42.24 -4.16
CA THR A 131 -33.56 43.48 -4.81
C THR A 131 -34.33 43.74 -6.10
N ILE A 132 -34.49 42.71 -6.93
CA ILE A 132 -35.25 42.77 -8.19
C ILE A 132 -36.72 43.07 -7.89
N LEU A 133 -37.30 42.40 -6.89
CA LEU A 133 -38.68 42.62 -6.49
C LEU A 133 -38.89 44.03 -5.91
N GLY A 134 -37.97 44.51 -5.07
CA GLY A 134 -37.97 45.88 -4.55
C GLY A 134 -37.88 46.92 -5.67
N PHE A 135 -37.02 46.67 -6.67
CA PHE A 135 -36.95 47.49 -7.88
C PHE A 135 -38.29 47.49 -8.63
N LEU A 136 -38.90 46.33 -8.86
CA LEU A 136 -40.22 46.23 -9.52
C LEU A 136 -41.32 46.98 -8.74
N LEU A 137 -41.34 46.86 -7.40
CA LEU A 137 -42.29 47.57 -6.53
C LEU A 137 -42.17 49.08 -6.66
N MET A 138 -40.95 49.60 -6.75
CA MET A 138 -40.68 51.03 -6.97
C MET A 138 -41.13 51.50 -8.36
N GLN A 139 -41.10 50.64 -9.39
CA GLN A 139 -41.55 51.01 -10.73
C GLN A 139 -43.07 51.03 -10.85
N SER A 140 -43.73 49.95 -10.42
CA SER A 140 -45.19 49.90 -10.29
C SER A 140 -45.59 48.68 -9.48
N VAL A 141 -46.42 48.94 -8.47
CA VAL A 141 -46.98 47.93 -7.57
C VAL A 141 -47.69 46.83 -8.36
N TRP A 142 -48.30 47.16 -9.50
CA TRP A 142 -49.00 46.20 -10.36
C TRP A 142 -48.06 45.22 -11.07
N PHE A 143 -46.88 45.66 -11.52
CA PHE A 143 -45.89 44.75 -12.11
C PHE A 143 -45.27 43.84 -11.05
N ALA A 144 -45.00 44.37 -9.86
CA ALA A 144 -44.53 43.57 -8.74
C ALA A 144 -45.58 42.55 -8.28
N LEU A 145 -46.84 42.95 -8.15
CA LEU A 145 -47.94 42.03 -7.84
C LEU A 145 -48.10 40.95 -8.89
N ALA A 146 -48.03 41.29 -10.18
CA ALA A 146 -48.11 40.31 -11.27
C ALA A 146 -46.91 39.33 -11.27
N ALA A 147 -45.71 39.81 -10.97
CA ALA A 147 -44.52 38.96 -10.83
C ALA A 147 -44.58 38.06 -9.59
N VAL A 148 -45.12 38.56 -8.47
CA VAL A 148 -45.25 37.81 -7.22
C VAL A 148 -46.44 36.85 -7.24
N ALA A 149 -47.53 37.17 -7.94
CA ALA A 149 -48.76 36.38 -7.96
C ALA A 149 -48.53 34.92 -8.40
N LEU A 150 -47.51 34.69 -9.23
CA LEU A 150 -47.16 33.35 -9.73
C LEU A 150 -46.18 32.60 -8.82
N ILE A 151 -45.50 33.28 -7.88
CA ILE A 151 -44.55 32.66 -6.95
C ILE A 151 -45.23 31.70 -5.97
N PRO A 152 -46.34 32.02 -5.27
CA PRO A 152 -47.02 31.07 -4.38
C PRO A 152 -47.48 29.81 -5.11
N LEU A 153 -47.92 29.96 -6.37
CA LEU A 153 -48.29 28.84 -7.23
C LEU A 153 -47.09 27.93 -7.51
N GLN A 154 -45.94 28.50 -7.88
CA GLN A 154 -44.70 27.75 -8.10
C GLN A 154 -44.17 27.12 -6.79
N ALA A 155 -44.16 27.87 -5.68
CA ALA A 155 -43.67 27.46 -4.38
C ALA A 155 -44.49 26.33 -3.76
N TRP A 156 -45.79 26.22 -4.08
CA TRP A 156 -46.62 25.11 -3.66
C TRP A 156 -46.51 23.89 -4.59
N LEU A 157 -46.52 24.13 -5.90
CA LEU A 157 -46.60 23.07 -6.91
C LEU A 157 -45.26 22.33 -7.07
N ILE A 158 -44.15 23.06 -7.15
CA ILE A 158 -42.83 22.49 -7.46
C ILE A 158 -42.33 21.54 -6.35
N PRO A 159 -42.35 21.90 -5.05
CA PRO A 159 -41.91 20.98 -4.00
C PRO A 159 -42.73 19.69 -3.94
N ARG A 160 -44.03 19.76 -4.26
CA ARG A 160 -44.90 18.58 -4.31
C ARG A 160 -44.50 17.62 -5.43
N MET A 161 -44.21 18.15 -6.62
CA MET A 161 -43.69 17.36 -7.75
C MET A 161 -42.29 16.80 -7.45
N GLN A 162 -41.44 17.60 -6.80
CA GLN A 162 -40.07 17.23 -6.45
C GLN A 162 -40.00 16.10 -5.42
N ARG A 163 -40.90 16.07 -4.41
CA ARG A 163 -40.97 14.97 -3.43
C ARG A 163 -41.12 13.60 -4.10
N GLN A 164 -41.94 13.49 -5.15
CA GLN A 164 -42.12 12.24 -5.88
C GLN A 164 -40.85 11.82 -6.64
N ILE A 165 -40.16 12.77 -7.27
CA ILE A 165 -38.88 12.54 -7.95
C ILE A 165 -37.82 12.06 -6.95
N ASN A 166 -37.77 12.66 -5.75
CA ASN A 166 -36.79 12.29 -4.71
C ASN A 166 -37.02 10.85 -4.19
N ILE A 167 -38.28 10.43 -4.03
CA ILE A 167 -38.61 9.04 -3.67
C ILE A 167 -38.11 8.07 -4.74
N LEU A 168 -38.37 8.36 -6.02
CA LEU A 168 -37.91 7.54 -7.14
C LEU A 168 -36.37 7.50 -7.24
N ASN A 169 -35.70 8.63 -7.01
CA ASN A 169 -34.24 8.70 -6.96
C ASN A 169 -33.66 7.84 -5.83
N ARG A 170 -34.29 7.81 -4.64
CA ARG A 170 -33.88 6.90 -3.55
C ARG A 170 -34.05 5.43 -3.93
N THR A 171 -35.12 5.07 -4.64
CA THR A 171 -35.33 3.71 -5.13
C THR A 171 -34.30 3.34 -6.21
N ARG A 172 -34.02 4.27 -7.14
CA ARG A 172 -32.97 4.12 -8.16
C ARG A 172 -31.62 3.82 -7.54
N VAL A 173 -31.18 4.63 -6.57
CA VAL A 173 -29.86 4.46 -5.91
C VAL A 173 -29.76 3.09 -5.22
N ARG A 174 -30.83 2.64 -4.55
CA ARG A 174 -30.88 1.29 -3.96
C ARG A 174 -30.73 0.18 -4.99
N GLU A 175 -31.41 0.25 -6.13
CA GLU A 175 -31.30 -0.76 -7.18
C GLU A 175 -29.95 -0.73 -7.92
N VAL A 176 -29.31 0.44 -8.07
CA VAL A 176 -27.94 0.54 -8.61
C VAL A 176 -26.93 -0.14 -7.70
N ARG A 177 -27.03 0.01 -6.38
CA ARG A 177 -26.15 -0.69 -5.43
C ARG A 177 -26.30 -2.21 -5.51
N LYS A 178 -27.55 -2.69 -5.61
CA LYS A 178 -27.81 -4.13 -5.82
C LYS A 178 -27.18 -4.64 -7.12
N LEU A 179 -27.34 -3.88 -8.21
CA LEU A 179 -26.71 -4.21 -9.48
C LEU A 179 -25.17 -4.28 -9.37
N ALA A 180 -24.54 -3.34 -8.67
CA ALA A 180 -23.09 -3.34 -8.46
C ALA A 180 -22.63 -4.59 -7.68
N SER A 181 -23.36 -4.97 -6.63
CA SER A 181 -23.10 -6.22 -5.88
C SER A 181 -23.24 -7.46 -6.78
N GLU A 182 -24.30 -7.52 -7.60
CA GLU A 182 -24.53 -8.64 -8.52
C GLU A 182 -23.45 -8.73 -9.60
N ILE A 183 -22.92 -7.59 -10.08
CA ILE A 183 -21.80 -7.53 -11.00
C ILE A 183 -20.52 -8.05 -10.33
N GLY A 184 -20.22 -7.62 -9.10
CA GLY A 184 -19.06 -8.09 -8.35
C GLY A 184 -19.07 -9.61 -8.15
N GLU A 185 -20.19 -10.16 -7.70
CA GLU A 185 -20.38 -11.61 -7.55
C GLU A 185 -20.27 -12.35 -8.90
N SER A 186 -20.84 -11.80 -9.97
CA SER A 186 -20.77 -12.41 -11.31
C SER A 186 -19.35 -12.39 -11.88
N ALA A 187 -18.57 -11.35 -11.59
CA ALA A 187 -17.18 -11.21 -12.01
C ALA A 187 -16.29 -12.20 -11.26
N ALA A 188 -16.44 -12.29 -9.94
CA ALA A 188 -15.75 -13.29 -9.12
C ALA A 188 -16.10 -14.73 -9.55
N GLY A 189 -17.38 -14.99 -9.84
CA GLY A 189 -17.89 -16.29 -10.30
C GLY A 189 -17.81 -16.53 -11.82
N ALA A 190 -17.16 -15.65 -12.59
CA ALA A 190 -17.23 -15.69 -14.06
C ALA A 190 -16.66 -16.99 -14.65
N VAL A 191 -15.58 -17.51 -14.06
CA VAL A 191 -14.98 -18.78 -14.47
C VAL A 191 -15.93 -19.96 -14.19
N HIS A 192 -16.59 -19.97 -13.03
CA HIS A 192 -17.57 -20.99 -12.67
C HIS A 192 -18.81 -20.97 -13.57
N LEU A 193 -19.37 -19.78 -13.84
CA LEU A 193 -20.51 -19.63 -14.75
C LEU A 193 -20.18 -20.08 -16.18
N ARG A 194 -18.94 -19.85 -16.64
CA ARG A 194 -18.49 -20.34 -17.95
C ARG A 194 -18.29 -21.86 -17.99
N ARG A 195 -17.73 -22.46 -16.95
CA ARG A 195 -17.44 -23.90 -16.89
C ARG A 195 -18.69 -24.74 -16.62
N ASN A 196 -19.55 -24.31 -15.69
CA ASN A 196 -20.65 -25.10 -15.15
C ASN A 196 -22.03 -24.67 -15.68
N GLY A 197 -22.09 -23.68 -16.58
CA GLY A 197 -23.34 -23.14 -17.10
C GLY A 197 -23.99 -22.09 -16.19
N GLY A 198 -25.16 -21.59 -16.59
CA GLY A 198 -25.91 -20.56 -15.85
C GLY A 198 -25.73 -19.12 -16.33
N VAL A 199 -24.85 -18.86 -17.32
CA VAL A 199 -24.63 -17.52 -17.91
C VAL A 199 -25.94 -16.88 -18.38
N ARG A 200 -26.80 -17.64 -19.09
CA ARG A 200 -28.09 -17.11 -19.59
C ARG A 200 -29.03 -16.71 -18.45
N TYR A 201 -29.07 -17.48 -17.37
CA TYR A 201 -29.87 -17.15 -16.18
C TYR A 201 -29.34 -15.90 -15.49
N ARG A 202 -28.01 -15.81 -15.30
CA ARG A 202 -27.37 -14.63 -14.68
C ARG A 202 -27.60 -13.37 -15.52
N LEU A 203 -27.47 -13.46 -16.84
CA LEU A 203 -27.78 -12.37 -17.77
C LEU A 203 -29.27 -12.00 -17.72
N ALA A 204 -30.19 -12.96 -17.58
CA ALA A 204 -31.62 -12.68 -17.41
C ALA A 204 -31.91 -11.94 -16.08
N MET A 205 -31.24 -12.32 -14.98
CA MET A 205 -31.32 -11.60 -13.70
C MET A 205 -30.83 -10.16 -13.82
N ILE A 206 -29.65 -9.95 -14.41
CA ILE A 206 -29.08 -8.62 -14.64
C ILE A 206 -30.00 -7.80 -15.56
N SER A 207 -30.50 -8.41 -16.64
CA SER A 207 -31.44 -7.77 -17.57
C SER A 207 -32.72 -7.30 -16.88
N ARG A 208 -33.30 -8.12 -15.99
CA ARG A 208 -34.46 -7.73 -15.16
C ARG A 208 -34.14 -6.52 -14.28
N ARG A 209 -32.97 -6.49 -13.65
CA ARG A 209 -32.50 -5.36 -12.81
C ARG A 209 -32.32 -4.09 -13.64
N LEU A 210 -31.72 -4.21 -14.82
CA LEU A 210 -31.56 -3.10 -15.77
C LEU A 210 -32.91 -2.58 -16.25
N ALA A 211 -33.88 -3.45 -16.52
CA ALA A 211 -35.24 -3.06 -16.90
C ALA A 211 -35.96 -2.28 -15.77
N LEU A 212 -35.82 -2.72 -14.52
CA LEU A 212 -36.33 -1.98 -13.36
C LEU A 212 -35.68 -0.60 -13.25
N LEU A 213 -34.35 -0.52 -13.39
CA LEU A 213 -33.62 0.75 -13.38
C LEU A 213 -34.03 1.67 -14.52
N TYR A 214 -34.26 1.12 -15.71
CA TYR A 214 -34.79 1.87 -16.84
C TYR A 214 -36.16 2.46 -16.52
N HIS A 215 -37.09 1.66 -15.99
CA HIS A 215 -38.43 2.13 -15.66
C HIS A 215 -38.41 3.25 -14.61
N ILE A 216 -37.61 3.08 -13.55
CA ILE A 216 -37.42 4.12 -12.53
C ILE A 216 -36.84 5.40 -13.16
N ARG A 217 -35.81 5.29 -14.00
CA ARG A 217 -35.22 6.46 -14.70
C ARG A 217 -36.22 7.12 -15.63
N PHE A 218 -37.03 6.33 -16.32
CA PHE A 218 -38.05 6.84 -17.23
C PHE A 218 -39.12 7.64 -16.48
N GLU A 219 -39.65 7.11 -15.37
CA GLU A 219 -40.58 7.85 -14.51
C GLU A 219 -39.96 9.13 -13.93
N ILE A 220 -38.69 9.07 -13.51
CA ILE A 220 -37.95 10.26 -13.08
C ILE A 220 -37.90 11.29 -14.20
N TYR A 221 -37.57 10.89 -15.43
CA TYR A 221 -37.51 11.81 -16.56
C TYR A 221 -38.87 12.41 -16.89
N GLN A 222 -39.93 11.60 -16.97
CA GLN A 222 -41.28 12.10 -17.22
C GLN A 222 -41.67 13.16 -16.18
N LYS A 223 -41.49 12.88 -14.89
CA LYS A 223 -41.81 13.83 -13.82
C LYS A 223 -40.91 15.06 -13.85
N LYS A 224 -39.61 14.90 -14.13
CA LYS A 224 -38.64 16.00 -14.22
C LYS A 224 -38.94 16.94 -15.38
N PHE A 225 -39.21 16.41 -16.57
CA PHE A 225 -39.51 17.22 -17.75
C PHE A 225 -40.90 17.83 -17.68
N PHE A 226 -41.87 17.14 -17.08
CA PHE A 226 -43.18 17.73 -16.80
C PHE A 226 -43.07 18.90 -15.80
N MET A 227 -42.27 18.76 -14.75
CA MET A 227 -41.96 19.86 -13.82
C MET A 227 -41.28 21.04 -14.52
N LYS A 228 -40.30 20.79 -15.41
CA LYS A 228 -39.67 21.84 -16.22
C LYS A 228 -40.66 22.52 -17.16
N PHE A 229 -41.55 21.76 -17.80
CA PHE A 229 -42.60 22.29 -18.65
C PHE A 229 -43.52 23.23 -17.87
N VAL A 230 -44.01 22.79 -16.70
CA VAL A 230 -44.84 23.61 -15.81
C VAL A 230 -44.10 24.88 -15.37
N ASN A 231 -42.83 24.78 -14.98
CA ASN A 231 -42.02 25.94 -14.57
C ASN A 231 -41.85 26.96 -15.72
N ASN A 232 -41.50 26.48 -16.92
CA ASN A 232 -41.34 27.33 -18.11
C ASN A 232 -42.66 27.97 -18.52
N PHE A 233 -43.77 27.22 -18.46
CA PHE A 233 -45.10 27.72 -18.77
C PHE A 233 -45.52 28.85 -17.83
N ILE A 234 -45.36 28.66 -16.51
CA ILE A 234 -45.66 29.70 -15.52
C ILE A 234 -44.74 30.92 -15.73
N THR A 235 -43.46 30.70 -16.03
CA THR A 235 -42.50 31.80 -16.27
C THR A 235 -42.89 32.64 -17.49
N GLN A 236 -43.34 32.02 -18.58
CA GLN A 236 -43.79 32.74 -19.79
C GLN A 236 -45.13 33.45 -19.63
N LEU A 237 -45.93 33.08 -18.62
CA LEU A 237 -47.20 33.74 -18.34
C LEU A 237 -46.99 35.19 -17.86
N THR A 238 -45.90 35.48 -17.13
CA THR A 238 -45.65 36.83 -16.63
C THR A 238 -45.32 37.85 -17.73
N PRO A 239 -44.42 37.59 -18.70
CA PRO A 239 -44.23 38.45 -19.87
C PRO A 239 -45.52 38.65 -20.67
N LEU A 240 -46.35 37.62 -20.83
CA LEU A 240 -47.65 37.74 -21.49
C LEU A 240 -48.55 38.74 -20.76
N LEU A 241 -48.62 38.68 -19.43
CA LEU A 241 -49.35 39.64 -18.60
C LEU A 241 -48.73 41.04 -18.70
N PHE A 242 -47.41 41.16 -18.73
CA PHE A 242 -46.71 42.45 -18.85
C PHE A 242 -46.96 43.10 -20.21
N TYR A 243 -46.93 42.35 -21.31
CA TYR A 243 -47.26 42.87 -22.64
C TYR A 243 -48.74 43.26 -22.74
N SER A 244 -49.64 42.42 -22.21
CA SER A 244 -51.09 42.66 -22.30
C SER A 244 -51.52 43.87 -21.46
N PHE A 245 -51.18 43.89 -20.17
CA PHE A 245 -51.56 44.97 -19.25
C PHE A 245 -50.63 46.16 -19.32
N GLY A 246 -49.31 45.94 -19.32
CA GLY A 246 -48.32 47.00 -19.39
C GLY A 246 -48.31 47.71 -20.75
N GLY A 247 -48.48 46.97 -21.85
CA GLY A 247 -48.67 47.55 -23.18
C GLY A 247 -49.94 48.40 -23.27
N TYR A 248 -51.04 47.95 -22.68
CA TYR A 248 -52.28 48.74 -22.59
C TYR A 248 -52.09 50.05 -21.80
N LEU A 249 -51.36 50.02 -20.68
CA LEU A 249 -51.04 51.21 -19.88
C LEU A 249 -50.11 52.19 -20.61
N VAL A 250 -49.16 51.69 -21.41
CA VAL A 250 -48.31 52.52 -22.28
C VAL A 250 -49.15 53.21 -23.35
N ILE A 251 -50.09 52.49 -23.98
CA ILE A 251 -51.00 53.07 -25.00
C ILE A 251 -51.88 54.18 -24.39
N LYS A 252 -52.30 54.03 -23.12
CA LYS A 252 -53.02 55.08 -22.38
C LYS A 252 -52.14 56.23 -21.89
N GLY A 253 -50.82 56.15 -22.05
CA GLY A 253 -49.88 57.16 -21.56
C GLY A 253 -49.62 57.12 -20.05
N GLU A 254 -50.13 56.11 -19.34
CA GLU A 254 -49.97 55.93 -17.88
C GLU A 254 -48.61 55.31 -17.51
N LEU A 255 -47.87 54.77 -18.50
CA LEU A 255 -46.57 54.15 -18.31
C LEU A 255 -45.62 54.50 -19.47
N SER A 256 -44.33 54.72 -19.17
CA SER A 256 -43.31 54.90 -20.20
C SER A 256 -42.87 53.57 -20.83
N ILE A 257 -42.51 53.60 -22.12
CA ILE A 257 -41.94 52.45 -22.82
C ILE A 257 -40.69 51.93 -22.09
N GLY A 258 -39.83 52.84 -21.61
CA GLY A 258 -38.63 52.47 -20.84
C GLY A 258 -38.94 51.79 -19.50
N ALA A 259 -40.03 52.17 -18.81
CA ALA A 259 -40.47 51.48 -17.59
C ALA A 259 -40.99 50.06 -17.88
N LEU A 260 -41.71 49.86 -19.00
CA LEU A 260 -42.15 48.54 -19.43
C LEU A 260 -40.96 47.63 -19.78
N VAL A 261 -39.98 48.14 -20.53
CA VAL A 261 -38.76 47.41 -20.91
C VAL A 261 -37.89 47.09 -19.68
N ALA A 262 -37.75 48.04 -18.75
CA ALA A 262 -37.03 47.82 -17.50
C ALA A 262 -37.73 46.80 -16.59
N ALA A 263 -39.06 46.84 -16.49
CA ALA A 263 -39.85 45.86 -15.73
C ALA A 263 -39.75 44.45 -16.34
N LEU A 264 -39.81 44.35 -17.68
CA LEU A 264 -39.67 43.07 -18.39
C LEU A 264 -38.26 42.48 -18.23
N SER A 265 -37.22 43.33 -18.28
CA SER A 265 -35.83 42.91 -18.05
C SER A 265 -35.62 42.44 -16.61
N ALA A 266 -36.10 43.20 -15.63
CA ALA A 266 -36.07 42.82 -14.22
C ALA A 266 -36.84 41.53 -13.94
N HIS A 267 -37.99 41.29 -14.61
CA HIS A 267 -38.71 40.03 -14.49
C HIS A 267 -37.92 38.83 -15.06
N LYS A 268 -37.28 39.00 -16.22
CA LYS A 268 -36.42 37.96 -16.78
C LYS A 268 -35.29 37.61 -15.81
N ASP A 269 -34.71 38.62 -15.18
CA ASP A 269 -33.65 38.46 -14.17
C ASP A 269 -34.17 37.82 -12.88
N LEU A 270 -35.46 37.93 -12.55
CA LEU A 270 -36.09 37.28 -11.39
C LEU A 270 -36.17 35.75 -11.53
N SER A 271 -36.30 35.25 -12.75
CA SER A 271 -36.49 33.81 -13.01
C SER A 271 -35.22 32.98 -12.73
N GLN A 272 -34.04 33.59 -12.89
CA GLN A 272 -32.77 32.90 -12.67
C GLN A 272 -32.54 32.58 -11.17
N PRO A 273 -32.64 33.54 -10.21
CA PRO A 273 -32.52 33.25 -8.79
C PRO A 273 -33.50 32.21 -8.28
N TRP A 274 -34.73 32.21 -8.80
CA TRP A 274 -35.72 31.20 -8.46
C TRP A 274 -35.28 29.79 -8.88
N ASN A 275 -34.82 29.63 -10.14
CA ASN A 275 -34.33 28.34 -10.63
C ASN A 275 -33.10 27.84 -9.85
N GLU A 276 -32.20 28.76 -9.45
CA GLU A 276 -31.05 28.45 -8.59
C GLU A 276 -31.49 27.94 -7.22
N LEU A 277 -32.51 28.55 -6.60
CA LEU A 277 -33.07 28.07 -5.32
C LEU A 277 -33.72 26.68 -5.43
N LEU A 278 -34.37 26.38 -6.56
CA LEU A 278 -34.93 25.04 -6.81
C LEU A 278 -33.83 23.98 -7.03
N ASN A 279 -32.77 24.34 -7.75
CA ASN A 279 -31.61 23.48 -7.93
C ASN A 279 -30.90 23.22 -6.60
N TYR A 280 -30.72 24.26 -5.80
CA TYR A 280 -30.21 24.19 -4.43
C TYR A 280 -31.00 23.19 -3.58
N TYR A 281 -32.33 23.22 -3.62
CA TYR A 281 -33.14 22.26 -2.88
C TYR A 281 -32.84 20.79 -3.26
N ASN A 282 -32.66 20.51 -4.57
CA ASN A 282 -32.33 19.16 -5.04
C ASN A 282 -30.95 18.71 -4.58
N GLN A 283 -30.01 19.63 -4.69
CA GLN A 283 -28.62 19.47 -4.28
C GLN A 283 -28.51 19.15 -2.77
N VAL A 284 -29.23 19.90 -1.93
CA VAL A 284 -29.31 19.63 -0.48
C VAL A 284 -29.91 18.25 -0.19
N GLN A 285 -30.97 17.84 -0.89
CA GLN A 285 -31.59 16.54 -0.67
C GLN A 285 -30.66 15.38 -1.04
N GLU A 286 -29.87 15.53 -2.11
CA GLU A 286 -28.90 14.54 -2.53
C GLU A 286 -27.72 14.44 -1.56
N ALA A 287 -27.21 15.60 -1.11
CA ALA A 287 -26.16 15.67 -0.11
C ALA A 287 -26.60 15.13 1.26
N ALA A 288 -27.81 15.43 1.71
CA ALA A 288 -28.34 14.89 2.97
C ALA A 288 -28.39 13.36 2.95
N LEU A 289 -28.84 12.75 1.84
CA LEU A 289 -28.85 11.29 1.70
C LEU A 289 -27.44 10.69 1.72
N ARG A 290 -26.50 11.28 0.98
CA ARG A 290 -25.10 10.85 0.97
C ARG A 290 -24.47 10.97 2.36
N TYR A 291 -24.69 12.11 3.03
CA TYR A 291 -24.20 12.35 4.38
C TYR A 291 -24.68 11.27 5.36
N THR A 292 -25.97 10.90 5.34
CA THR A 292 -26.48 9.81 6.17
C THR A 292 -25.76 8.50 5.90
N VAL A 293 -25.55 8.13 4.64
CA VAL A 293 -24.84 6.89 4.29
C VAL A 293 -23.38 6.91 4.76
N VAL A 294 -22.68 8.04 4.56
CA VAL A 294 -21.30 8.20 5.02
C VAL A 294 -21.24 8.09 6.54
N ILE A 295 -22.11 8.80 7.27
CA ILE A 295 -22.10 8.77 8.74
C ILE A 295 -22.47 7.37 9.28
N GLU A 296 -23.47 6.69 8.72
CA GLU A 296 -23.82 5.33 9.13
C GLU A 296 -22.65 4.36 8.94
N ARG A 297 -21.92 4.48 7.83
CA ARG A 297 -20.73 3.65 7.56
C ARG A 297 -19.55 4.00 8.46
N PHE A 298 -19.41 5.28 8.82
CA PHE A 298 -18.33 5.77 9.67
C PHE A 298 -18.68 5.78 11.16
N ALA A 299 -19.82 5.20 11.56
CA ALA A 299 -20.21 5.01 12.95
C ALA A 299 -20.47 3.55 13.30
N PRO A 300 -19.53 2.61 13.05
CA PRO A 300 -19.72 1.21 13.44
C PRO A 300 -19.85 1.05 14.96
N SER A 301 -20.55 0.01 15.39
CA SER A 301 -20.60 -0.38 16.80
C SER A 301 -19.23 -0.86 17.27
N GLY A 302 -18.89 -0.59 18.55
CA GLY A 302 -17.64 -1.06 19.14
C GLY A 302 -16.39 -0.25 18.75
N MET A 303 -16.56 0.96 18.20
CA MET A 303 -15.44 1.90 18.06
C MET A 303 -14.83 2.24 19.42
N ILE A 304 -13.53 2.50 19.42
CA ILE A 304 -12.85 3.08 20.59
C ILE A 304 -13.48 4.45 20.87
N GLU A 305 -13.85 4.65 22.14
CA GLU A 305 -14.42 5.91 22.61
C GLU A 305 -13.48 7.08 22.33
N GLU A 306 -14.07 8.24 22.00
CA GLU A 306 -13.32 9.44 21.59
C GLU A 306 -12.30 9.84 22.64
N LYS A 307 -12.73 9.94 23.90
CA LYS A 307 -11.90 10.33 25.04
C LYS A 307 -10.77 9.35 25.38
N LYS A 308 -10.80 8.13 24.82
CA LYS A 308 -9.79 7.10 25.05
C LYS A 308 -8.77 7.04 23.89
N PHE A 309 -8.90 7.94 22.92
CA PHE A 309 -8.08 7.97 21.71
C PHE A 309 -7.65 9.40 21.36
N GLU A 310 -8.59 10.33 21.42
CA GLU A 310 -8.39 11.77 21.30
C GLU A 310 -8.01 12.35 22.67
N ASP A 311 -7.21 13.42 22.63
CA ASP A 311 -6.44 13.99 23.75
C ASP A 311 -5.24 13.13 24.16
N THR A 312 -4.17 13.76 24.65
CA THR A 312 -3.01 13.05 25.21
C THR A 312 -3.11 13.07 26.73
N PRO A 313 -3.06 11.90 27.41
CA PRO A 313 -2.98 11.86 28.87
C PRO A 313 -1.81 12.71 29.37
N THR A 314 -1.99 13.44 30.47
CA THR A 314 -0.92 14.23 31.09
C THR A 314 0.28 13.36 31.46
N GLU A 315 0.02 12.11 31.86
CA GLU A 315 1.04 11.12 32.20
C GLU A 315 0.72 9.79 31.51
N ILE A 316 1.77 9.09 31.06
CA ILE A 316 1.67 7.74 30.50
C ILE A 316 2.13 6.76 31.61
N PRO A 317 1.21 6.19 32.41
CA PRO A 317 1.60 5.29 33.49
C PRO A 317 2.29 4.03 32.94
N HIS A 318 3.19 3.46 33.74
CA HIS A 318 3.69 2.11 33.51
C HIS A 318 2.66 1.07 33.93
N LEU A 319 2.66 -0.06 33.22
CA LEU A 319 1.86 -1.26 33.46
C LEU A 319 2.72 -2.40 34.04
N GLY A 320 3.73 -2.08 34.85
CA GLY A 320 4.70 -3.02 35.46
C GLY A 320 4.17 -3.87 36.62
N GLY A 321 3.02 -4.51 36.43
CA GLY A 321 2.35 -5.38 37.40
C GLY A 321 1.74 -6.61 36.74
N ASP A 322 1.00 -7.39 37.51
CA ASP A 322 0.43 -8.66 37.04
C ASP A 322 -0.66 -8.42 35.98
N LEU A 323 -0.73 -9.31 34.99
CA LEU A 323 -1.79 -9.36 33.99
C LEU A 323 -2.83 -10.40 34.41
N GLU A 324 -4.07 -9.97 34.59
CA GLU A 324 -5.16 -10.77 35.13
C GLU A 324 -6.31 -10.87 34.12
N LEU A 325 -6.72 -12.09 33.78
CA LEU A 325 -7.98 -12.38 33.13
C LEU A 325 -8.96 -12.80 34.24
N SER A 326 -10.11 -12.15 34.33
CA SER A 326 -11.16 -12.48 35.29
C SER A 326 -12.43 -12.89 34.56
N ASP A 327 -12.76 -14.18 34.60
CA ASP A 327 -13.95 -14.81 34.01
C ASP A 327 -14.17 -14.43 32.54
N VAL A 328 -13.07 -14.39 31.78
CA VAL A 328 -13.07 -13.89 30.40
C VAL A 328 -13.74 -14.90 29.47
N THR A 329 -14.78 -14.44 28.77
CA THR A 329 -15.36 -15.15 27.62
C THR A 329 -15.04 -14.40 26.33
N LEU A 330 -14.26 -15.03 25.45
CA LEU A 330 -13.80 -14.48 24.18
C LEU A 330 -14.48 -15.20 23.01
N ARG A 331 -14.93 -14.43 22.03
CA ARG A 331 -15.60 -14.95 20.83
C ARG A 331 -14.89 -14.44 19.57
N GLY A 332 -14.62 -15.34 18.64
CA GLY A 332 -14.00 -15.06 17.36
C GLY A 332 -14.89 -14.25 16.40
N PRO A 333 -14.33 -13.74 15.29
CA PRO A 333 -15.06 -12.99 14.28
C PRO A 333 -16.22 -13.76 13.62
N ASP A 334 -16.10 -15.08 13.57
CA ASP A 334 -17.07 -16.06 13.05
C ASP A 334 -18.15 -16.46 14.08
N GLY A 335 -18.00 -16.02 15.33
CA GLY A 335 -18.93 -16.29 16.42
C GLY A 335 -18.57 -17.50 17.28
N THR A 336 -17.47 -18.20 16.99
CA THR A 336 -16.99 -19.33 17.80
C THR A 336 -16.45 -18.85 19.14
N VAL A 337 -16.65 -19.64 20.20
CA VAL A 337 -16.13 -19.30 21.54
C VAL A 337 -14.70 -19.81 21.63
N ILE A 338 -13.75 -18.90 21.85
CA ILE A 338 -12.30 -19.18 21.87
C ILE A 338 -11.80 -19.35 23.31
N LEU A 339 -12.31 -18.55 24.24
CA LEU A 339 -12.10 -18.71 25.68
C LEU A 339 -13.46 -18.66 26.36
N ARG A 340 -13.69 -19.52 27.34
CA ARG A 340 -14.92 -19.54 28.14
C ARG A 340 -14.58 -19.40 29.62
N ASP A 341 -15.19 -18.41 30.27
CA ASP A 341 -15.11 -18.15 31.72
C ASP A 341 -13.70 -18.33 32.28
N THR A 342 -12.71 -17.81 31.56
CA THR A 342 -11.29 -18.08 31.81
C THR A 342 -10.73 -17.07 32.80
N SER A 343 -10.21 -17.59 33.92
CA SER A 343 -9.52 -16.81 34.94
C SER A 343 -8.05 -17.22 35.03
N LEU A 344 -7.15 -16.27 34.82
CA LEU A 344 -5.71 -16.50 34.74
C LEU A 344 -4.93 -15.30 35.29
N VAL A 345 -3.84 -15.54 36.01
CA VAL A 345 -2.91 -14.51 36.48
C VAL A 345 -1.51 -14.78 35.91
N ILE A 346 -0.96 -13.80 35.21
CA ILE A 346 0.40 -13.78 34.69
C ILE A 346 1.20 -12.79 35.54
N PRO A 347 2.17 -13.26 36.35
CA PRO A 347 3.01 -12.35 37.14
C PRO A 347 3.89 -11.48 36.26
N LYS A 348 4.21 -10.27 36.73
CA LYS A 348 5.11 -9.35 36.01
C LYS A 348 6.51 -9.94 35.77
N ALA A 349 7.17 -9.49 34.70
CA ALA A 349 8.54 -9.87 34.33
C ALA A 349 8.74 -11.40 34.16
N LYS A 350 7.66 -12.10 33.76
CA LYS A 350 7.67 -13.54 33.49
C LYS A 350 7.54 -13.84 32.01
N THR A 351 8.02 -15.01 31.64
CA THR A 351 7.89 -15.57 30.30
C THR A 351 6.71 -16.54 30.26
N VAL A 352 5.74 -16.27 29.38
CA VAL A 352 4.52 -17.06 29.25
C VAL A 352 4.39 -17.58 27.84
N ALA A 353 4.15 -18.88 27.70
CA ALA A 353 3.89 -19.53 26.44
C ALA A 353 2.42 -19.97 26.35
N PHE A 354 1.74 -19.54 25.29
CA PHE A 354 0.40 -19.95 24.91
C PHE A 354 0.45 -20.80 23.64
N ALA A 355 0.25 -22.12 23.80
CA ALA A 355 0.11 -23.05 22.70
C ALA A 355 -1.33 -22.99 22.18
N VAL A 356 -1.51 -22.48 20.95
CA VAL A 356 -2.81 -22.29 20.31
C VAL A 356 -2.74 -22.82 18.87
N GLU A 357 -3.39 -23.97 18.63
CA GLU A 357 -3.31 -24.67 17.34
C GLU A 357 -3.81 -23.83 16.15
N ASN A 358 -4.92 -23.12 16.34
CA ASN A 358 -5.58 -22.35 15.28
C ASN A 358 -5.00 -20.92 15.22
N GLU A 359 -4.57 -20.50 14.01
CA GLU A 359 -4.04 -19.16 13.75
C GLU A 359 -5.07 -18.05 14.05
N GLU A 360 -6.35 -18.26 13.73
CA GLU A 360 -7.40 -17.27 13.99
C GLU A 360 -7.69 -17.11 15.49
N ASP A 361 -7.71 -18.23 16.24
CA ASP A 361 -7.92 -18.22 17.70
C ASP A 361 -6.75 -17.54 18.41
N ARG A 362 -5.53 -17.86 17.98
CA ARG A 362 -4.30 -17.27 18.52
C ARG A 362 -4.25 -15.76 18.29
N ARG A 363 -4.56 -15.34 17.07
CA ARG A 363 -4.66 -13.92 16.71
C ARG A 363 -5.74 -13.22 17.54
N THR A 364 -6.90 -13.86 17.75
CA THR A 364 -7.97 -13.28 18.57
C THR A 364 -7.57 -13.13 20.04
N ILE A 365 -6.78 -14.06 20.58
CA ILE A 365 -6.17 -13.93 21.92
C ILE A 365 -5.19 -12.75 21.95
N ALA A 366 -4.34 -12.60 20.94
CA ALA A 366 -3.47 -11.44 20.84
C ALA A 366 -4.26 -10.12 20.79
N GLU A 367 -5.30 -10.06 19.96
CA GLU A 367 -6.19 -8.91 19.81
C GLU A 367 -6.95 -8.58 21.12
N LEU A 368 -7.27 -9.57 21.96
CA LEU A 368 -7.80 -9.35 23.30
C LEU A 368 -6.76 -8.67 24.20
N LEU A 369 -5.53 -9.16 24.22
CA LEU A 369 -4.45 -8.64 25.06
C LEU A 369 -3.99 -7.24 24.64
N THR A 370 -4.19 -6.86 23.38
CA THR A 370 -3.93 -5.51 22.86
C THR A 370 -5.16 -4.60 22.82
N ARG A 371 -6.33 -5.07 23.30
CA ARG A 371 -7.62 -4.35 23.29
C ARG A 371 -8.16 -4.01 21.89
N GLU A 372 -7.73 -4.72 20.86
CA GLU A 372 -8.33 -4.64 19.53
C GLU A 372 -9.70 -5.33 19.48
N ILE A 373 -9.92 -6.31 20.37
CA ILE A 373 -11.21 -6.96 20.64
C ILE A 373 -11.52 -6.91 22.13
N ALA A 374 -12.76 -6.54 22.47
CA ALA A 374 -13.26 -6.61 23.84
C ALA A 374 -13.85 -8.01 24.14
N PRO A 375 -13.69 -8.54 25.36
CA PRO A 375 -14.32 -9.79 25.74
C PRO A 375 -15.85 -9.64 25.83
N VAL A 376 -16.58 -10.73 25.60
CA VAL A 376 -18.06 -10.77 25.70
C VAL A 376 -18.52 -10.72 27.16
N GLY A 377 -17.73 -11.31 28.06
CA GLY A 377 -17.92 -11.29 29.51
C GLY A 377 -16.57 -11.35 30.21
N GLY A 378 -16.52 -10.90 31.47
CA GLY A 378 -15.29 -10.78 32.25
C GLY A 378 -14.51 -9.49 31.98
N ALA A 379 -13.27 -9.43 32.46
CA ALA A 379 -12.38 -8.28 32.28
C ALA A 379 -10.90 -8.71 32.17
N VAL A 380 -10.11 -7.88 31.50
CA VAL A 380 -8.64 -8.00 31.43
C VAL A 380 -8.04 -6.82 32.17
N ARG A 381 -7.16 -7.09 33.14
CA ARG A 381 -6.47 -6.07 33.95
C ARG A 381 -4.96 -6.21 33.82
N ILE A 382 -4.23 -5.10 33.85
CA ILE A 382 -2.77 -5.08 33.91
C ILE A 382 -2.37 -4.10 34.99
N ALA A 383 -1.52 -4.53 35.93
CA ALA A 383 -1.14 -3.74 37.12
C ALA A 383 -2.37 -3.20 37.90
N GLY A 384 -3.43 -4.01 38.00
CA GLY A 384 -4.69 -3.65 38.65
C GLY A 384 -5.60 -2.69 37.86
N GLN A 385 -5.15 -2.15 36.71
CA GLN A 385 -5.95 -1.26 35.86
C GLN A 385 -6.70 -2.06 34.79
N ASN A 386 -7.97 -1.75 34.58
CA ASN A 386 -8.78 -2.39 33.54
C ASN A 386 -8.33 -1.91 32.15
N LEU A 387 -7.92 -2.85 31.29
CA LEU A 387 -7.44 -2.57 29.94
C LEU A 387 -8.49 -1.79 29.12
N ALA A 388 -9.78 -2.07 29.33
CA ALA A 388 -10.88 -1.38 28.64
C ALA A 388 -10.95 0.13 28.92
N ASP A 389 -10.43 0.58 30.06
CA ASP A 389 -10.51 1.96 30.55
C ASP A 389 -9.25 2.78 30.24
N LEU A 390 -8.17 2.12 29.83
CA LEU A 390 -6.91 2.78 29.47
C LEU A 390 -7.05 3.62 28.19
N HIS A 391 -6.31 4.72 28.18
CA HIS A 391 -6.12 5.53 26.98
C HIS A 391 -5.24 4.78 25.96
N GLN A 392 -5.54 4.91 24.65
CA GLN A 392 -4.84 4.18 23.60
C GLN A 392 -3.35 4.49 23.56
N SER A 393 -2.93 5.72 23.88
CA SER A 393 -1.51 6.09 23.97
C SER A 393 -0.75 5.32 25.06
N VAL A 394 -1.42 4.95 26.15
CA VAL A 394 -0.82 4.15 27.24
C VAL A 394 -0.60 2.72 26.76
N ILE A 395 -1.61 2.11 26.15
CA ILE A 395 -1.49 0.77 25.55
C ILE A 395 -0.42 0.77 24.47
N ALA A 396 -0.44 1.75 23.56
CA ALA A 396 0.53 1.88 22.48
C ALA A 396 1.96 2.13 22.97
N ALA A 397 2.16 2.76 24.13
CA ALA A 397 3.47 2.94 24.74
C ALA A 397 3.93 1.70 25.52
N ARG A 398 3.03 1.07 26.30
CA ARG A 398 3.39 0.05 27.30
C ARG A 398 3.22 -1.40 26.83
N ILE A 399 2.46 -1.67 25.77
CA ILE A 399 2.27 -3.02 25.22
C ILE A 399 2.89 -3.09 23.83
N GLY A 400 3.95 -3.89 23.67
CA GLY A 400 4.53 -4.25 22.38
C GLY A 400 3.81 -5.45 21.77
N TYR A 401 3.56 -5.41 20.46
CA TYR A 401 2.98 -6.53 19.72
C TYR A 401 3.72 -6.68 18.39
N ALA A 402 4.14 -7.90 18.08
CA ALA A 402 4.71 -8.28 16.79
C ALA A 402 4.11 -9.61 16.32
N SER A 403 4.02 -9.77 15.00
CA SER A 403 3.34 -10.91 14.37
C SER A 403 4.15 -11.53 13.23
N SER A 404 3.72 -12.70 12.76
CA SER A 404 4.26 -13.35 11.55
C SER A 404 3.94 -12.63 10.23
N ARG A 405 2.96 -11.70 10.24
CA ARG A 405 2.49 -10.95 9.05
C ARG A 405 2.63 -9.45 9.29
N PRO A 406 3.87 -8.95 9.34
CA PRO A 406 4.15 -7.57 9.71
C PRO A 406 3.60 -6.59 8.68
N PHE A 407 2.88 -5.57 9.16
CA PHE A 407 2.48 -4.44 8.33
C PHE A 407 3.56 -3.37 8.33
N VAL A 408 4.08 -3.03 7.14
CA VAL A 408 5.12 -2.04 6.94
C VAL A 408 4.58 -0.87 6.12
N ILE A 409 4.80 0.33 6.63
CA ILE A 409 4.36 1.58 6.02
C ILE A 409 5.42 2.04 5.01
N LYS A 410 4.98 2.64 3.90
CA LYS A 410 5.89 3.28 2.94
C LYS A 410 6.73 4.35 3.66
N GLY A 411 8.03 4.34 3.44
CA GLY A 411 8.95 5.27 4.11
C GLY A 411 10.36 4.71 4.11
N ASN A 412 11.04 4.76 5.25
CA ASN A 412 12.29 4.06 5.47
C ASN A 412 12.19 3.10 6.67
N PHE A 413 13.17 2.22 6.81
CA PHE A 413 13.24 1.21 7.86
C PHE A 413 13.21 1.82 9.26
N GLY A 414 14.04 2.84 9.49
CA GLY A 414 14.16 3.54 10.76
C GLY A 414 12.85 4.19 11.20
N ALA A 415 12.17 4.91 10.30
CA ALA A 415 10.88 5.55 10.58
C ALA A 415 9.79 4.53 10.95
N ASN A 416 9.79 3.36 10.31
CA ASN A 416 8.88 2.28 10.66
C ASN A 416 9.17 1.72 12.05
N VAL A 417 10.45 1.46 12.38
CA VAL A 417 10.85 0.99 13.71
C VAL A 417 10.52 2.04 14.78
N MET A 418 10.85 3.32 14.54
CA MET A 418 10.70 4.41 15.49
C MET A 418 9.27 4.94 15.64
N ALA A 419 8.33 4.48 14.81
CA ALA A 419 6.94 4.94 14.81
C ALA A 419 6.28 5.01 16.22
N PRO A 420 6.50 4.04 17.15
CA PRO A 420 5.91 4.12 18.49
C PRO A 420 6.42 5.29 19.35
N LEU A 421 7.62 5.79 19.05
CA LEU A 421 8.23 6.95 19.71
C LEU A 421 7.80 8.28 19.08
N MET A 422 7.05 8.26 17.97
CA MET A 422 6.55 9.46 17.30
C MET A 422 5.31 10.01 18.02
N ALA A 423 5.52 10.56 19.21
CA ALA A 423 4.48 10.97 20.15
C ALA A 423 3.79 12.29 19.77
N GLY A 424 4.57 13.21 19.18
CA GLY A 424 4.14 14.55 18.85
C GLY A 424 5.31 15.37 18.31
N PRO A 425 5.03 16.48 17.61
CA PRO A 425 6.05 17.32 17.01
C PRO A 425 6.83 18.09 18.07
N ARG A 426 8.16 18.08 17.98
CA ARG A 426 9.05 18.94 18.75
C ARG A 426 9.34 20.23 17.97
N PRO A 427 9.39 21.39 18.66
CA PRO A 427 9.58 22.67 17.99
C PRO A 427 10.90 22.70 17.20
N LEU A 428 10.82 23.14 15.94
CA LEU A 428 11.99 23.32 15.10
C LEU A 428 12.92 24.38 15.67
N LYS A 429 14.23 24.17 15.50
CA LYS A 429 15.27 25.12 15.91
C LYS A 429 15.42 26.30 14.93
N ASP A 430 14.96 26.19 13.68
CA ASP A 430 15.11 27.22 12.64
C ASP A 430 13.89 28.18 12.57
N THR A 431 14.18 29.47 12.64
CA THR A 431 13.18 30.56 12.64
C THR A 431 12.47 30.80 11.31
N ALA A 432 13.10 30.54 10.16
CA ALA A 432 12.48 30.81 8.85
C ALA A 432 11.39 29.77 8.54
N THR A 433 11.73 28.49 8.70
CA THR A 433 10.80 27.36 8.56
C THR A 433 9.66 27.43 9.59
N ALA A 434 9.94 27.95 10.80
CA ALA A 434 8.92 28.13 11.83
C ALA A 434 7.81 29.12 11.43
N GLN A 435 8.11 30.18 10.66
CA GLN A 435 7.09 31.15 10.22
C GLN A 435 6.16 30.59 9.13
N GLU A 436 6.72 29.87 8.16
CA GLU A 436 5.95 29.21 7.10
C GLU A 436 5.03 28.12 7.69
N GLN A 437 5.55 27.35 8.65
CA GLN A 437 4.76 26.36 9.39
C GLN A 437 3.67 26.98 10.26
N GLU A 438 3.92 28.13 10.89
CA GLU A 438 2.88 28.84 11.66
C GLU A 438 1.73 29.32 10.76
N ALA A 439 2.03 29.76 9.53
CA ALA A 439 1.00 30.11 8.54
C ALA A 439 0.18 28.88 8.11
N ALA A 440 0.85 27.75 7.84
CA ALA A 440 0.19 26.48 7.52
C ALA A 440 -0.66 25.95 8.69
N SER A 441 -0.16 26.05 9.92
CA SER A 441 -0.85 25.63 11.14
C SER A 441 -2.11 26.46 11.38
N LYS A 442 -2.07 27.78 11.16
CA LYS A 442 -3.27 28.65 11.23
C LYS A 442 -4.36 28.18 10.28
N GLU A 443 -4.01 27.87 9.03
CA GLU A 443 -4.98 27.37 8.05
C GLU A 443 -5.49 25.98 8.44
N SER A 444 -4.64 25.07 8.94
CA SER A 444 -5.07 23.76 9.45
C SER A 444 -6.03 23.87 10.63
N ARG A 445 -5.77 24.76 11.60
CA ARG A 445 -6.68 25.06 12.72
C ARG A 445 -8.00 25.63 12.22
N ALA A 446 -7.97 26.55 11.26
CA ALA A 446 -9.17 27.14 10.68
C ALA A 446 -10.05 26.08 9.98
N ALA A 447 -9.46 25.04 9.39
CA ALA A 447 -10.18 23.89 8.86
C ALA A 447 -10.40 22.76 9.86
N GLY A 448 -10.04 22.91 11.14
CA GLY A 448 -10.24 21.86 12.14
C GLY A 448 -9.47 20.55 11.86
N ASN A 449 -8.30 20.65 11.21
CA ASN A 449 -7.35 19.55 11.06
C ASN A 449 -6.29 19.61 12.17
N SER A 450 -5.39 18.61 12.20
CA SER A 450 -4.19 18.66 13.05
C SER A 450 -3.36 19.93 12.76
N PRO A 451 -2.99 20.70 13.80
CA PRO A 451 -2.07 21.83 13.69
C PRO A 451 -0.60 21.40 13.68
N ASP A 452 -0.31 20.11 13.79
CA ASP A 452 1.02 19.56 14.01
C ASP A 452 1.86 19.69 12.74
N PRO A 453 3.06 20.30 12.82
CA PRO A 453 3.95 20.41 11.67
C PRO A 453 4.50 19.05 11.28
N TYR A 454 4.27 18.65 10.02
CA TYR A 454 4.76 17.38 9.49
C TYR A 454 6.29 17.28 9.53
N GLU A 455 7.00 18.37 9.17
CA GLU A 455 8.46 18.40 9.07
C GLU A 455 9.19 18.62 10.41
N ALA A 456 8.47 18.64 11.53
CA ALA A 456 9.09 18.70 12.85
C ALA A 456 9.81 17.40 13.23
N GLU A 457 10.61 17.46 14.30
CA GLU A 457 11.18 16.25 14.89
C GLU A 457 10.11 15.52 15.72
N TRP A 458 9.81 14.27 15.41
CA TRP A 458 8.72 13.52 16.06
C TRP A 458 9.18 12.54 17.15
N ILE A 459 10.45 12.11 17.10
CA ILE A 459 10.96 11.08 18.02
C ILE A 459 11.04 11.66 19.43
N ASP A 460 10.35 11.00 20.36
CA ASP A 460 10.34 11.32 21.77
C ASP A 460 11.05 10.24 22.60
N PRO A 461 12.34 10.44 22.96
CA PRO A 461 13.12 9.48 23.75
C PRO A 461 12.50 9.10 25.09
N SER A 462 11.77 10.02 25.75
CA SER A 462 11.18 9.74 27.06
C SER A 462 10.12 8.64 27.03
N ARG A 463 9.57 8.29 25.86
CA ARG A 463 8.66 7.14 25.73
C ARG A 463 9.32 5.79 25.92
N ALA A 464 10.64 5.71 25.77
CA ALA A 464 11.44 4.52 26.02
C ALA A 464 12.32 4.67 27.28
N ASP A 465 12.01 5.64 28.15
CA ASP A 465 12.82 5.99 29.32
C ASP A 465 14.27 6.37 28.94
N LEU A 466 14.42 7.04 27.78
CA LEU A 466 15.68 7.56 27.26
C LEU A 466 15.66 9.09 27.24
N SER A 467 16.83 9.73 27.26
CA SER A 467 16.95 11.18 27.36
C SER A 467 17.16 11.85 25.99
N THR A 468 17.89 11.19 25.09
CA THR A 468 18.32 11.80 23.82
C THR A 468 17.96 10.95 22.59
N PRO A 469 17.76 11.55 21.41
CA PRO A 469 17.57 10.80 20.16
C PRO A 469 18.77 9.89 19.81
N GLN A 470 19.97 10.26 20.27
CA GLN A 470 21.16 9.43 20.07
C GLN A 470 21.09 8.14 20.90
N GLU A 471 20.67 8.22 22.17
CA GLU A 471 20.42 7.02 22.99
C GLU A 471 19.35 6.11 22.36
N VAL A 472 18.33 6.68 21.71
CA VAL A 472 17.32 5.91 20.96
C VAL A 472 17.96 5.17 19.78
N ARG A 473 18.92 5.79 19.08
CA ARG A 473 19.65 5.15 17.98
C ARG A 473 20.56 4.04 18.47
N GLU A 474 21.25 4.24 19.58
CA GLU A 474 22.08 3.20 20.23
C GLU A 474 21.21 2.02 20.69
N TRP A 475 20.07 2.30 21.32
CA TRP A 475 19.11 1.28 21.72
C TRP A 475 18.56 0.48 20.53
N TRP A 476 18.28 1.13 19.40
CA TRP A 476 17.87 0.44 18.17
C TRP A 476 18.97 -0.49 17.63
N LEU A 477 20.25 -0.09 17.73
CA LEU A 477 21.37 -0.95 17.35
C LEU A 477 21.46 -2.18 18.28
N ASP A 478 21.29 -2.01 19.59
CA ASP A 478 21.26 -3.13 20.55
C ASP A 478 20.13 -4.13 20.22
N LEU A 479 18.93 -3.63 19.87
CA LEU A 479 17.82 -4.48 19.42
C LEU A 479 18.10 -5.20 18.11
N THR A 480 18.76 -4.52 17.17
CA THR A 480 19.17 -5.09 15.89
C THR A 480 20.13 -6.27 16.10
N GLU A 481 21.15 -6.08 16.95
CA GLU A 481 22.10 -7.12 17.34
C GLU A 481 21.40 -8.30 18.05
N ALA A 482 20.44 -8.00 18.92
CA ALA A 482 19.69 -9.02 19.65
C ALA A 482 18.84 -9.90 18.72
N ILE A 483 18.07 -9.31 17.80
CA ILE A 483 17.13 -10.05 16.94
C ILE A 483 17.88 -10.85 15.87
N ASP A 484 18.82 -10.20 15.19
CA ASP A 484 19.38 -10.76 13.97
C ASP A 484 20.68 -11.53 14.20
N GLY A 485 21.16 -11.59 15.46
CA GLY A 485 22.47 -12.13 15.78
C GLY A 485 23.58 -11.44 14.99
N ASP A 486 23.29 -10.20 14.57
CA ASP A 486 24.22 -9.29 13.93
C ASP A 486 24.62 -9.67 12.48
N ARG A 487 23.90 -10.56 11.77
CA ARG A 487 24.35 -11.10 10.46
C ARG A 487 23.62 -10.55 9.23
N VAL A 488 22.29 -10.67 9.16
CA VAL A 488 21.49 -10.37 7.97
C VAL A 488 21.44 -8.87 7.71
N LEU A 489 21.09 -8.06 8.73
CA LEU A 489 20.99 -6.61 8.64
C LEU A 489 22.35 -5.98 8.36
N PHE A 490 23.41 -6.50 8.98
CA PHE A 490 24.77 -6.06 8.70
C PHE A 490 25.20 -6.42 7.26
N ASN A 491 24.95 -7.65 6.80
CA ASN A 491 25.26 -8.05 5.42
C ASN A 491 24.49 -7.19 4.40
N LEU A 492 23.23 -6.89 4.68
CA LEU A 492 22.45 -5.98 3.85
C LEU A 492 23.03 -4.57 3.86
N ALA A 493 23.54 -4.10 5.00
CA ALA A 493 24.18 -2.80 5.14
C ALA A 493 25.45 -2.71 4.27
N LEU A 494 26.20 -3.81 4.17
CA LEU A 494 27.35 -3.92 3.27
C LEU A 494 26.95 -3.76 1.79
N ASP A 495 25.75 -4.19 1.43
CA ASP A 495 25.20 -4.06 0.08
C ASP A 495 24.46 -2.72 -0.14
N GLN A 496 24.36 -1.85 0.87
CA GLN A 496 23.81 -0.49 0.69
C GLN A 496 24.82 0.47 0.09
N LYS A 497 24.32 1.44 -0.67
CA LYS A 497 25.07 2.61 -1.10
C LYS A 497 25.12 3.64 0.03
N PHE A 498 26.23 4.34 0.14
CA PHE A 498 26.49 5.30 1.22
C PHE A 498 27.02 6.61 0.62
N ASP A 499 26.43 7.74 1.01
CA ASP A 499 26.92 9.07 0.63
C ASP A 499 27.96 9.56 1.66
N PRO A 500 29.23 9.73 1.28
CA PRO A 500 30.30 10.19 2.18
C PRO A 500 30.03 11.55 2.83
N SER A 501 29.16 12.38 2.25
CA SER A 501 28.81 13.69 2.83
C SER A 501 27.94 13.58 4.09
N THR A 502 27.27 12.45 4.28
CA THR A 502 26.39 12.22 5.45
C THR A 502 27.16 11.85 6.71
N ASP A 503 28.27 11.13 6.57
CA ASP A 503 29.17 10.78 7.67
C ASP A 503 30.63 10.74 7.16
N PRO A 504 31.32 11.90 7.15
CA PRO A 504 32.69 11.99 6.67
C PRO A 504 33.69 11.16 7.49
N GLU A 505 33.41 10.92 8.77
CA GLU A 505 34.29 10.16 9.66
C GLU A 505 34.25 8.67 9.31
N LEU A 506 33.04 8.09 9.19
CA LEU A 506 32.88 6.73 8.69
C LEU A 506 33.52 6.57 7.31
N ALA A 507 33.37 7.56 6.44
CA ALA A 507 33.97 7.54 5.11
C ALA A 507 35.49 7.39 5.15
N SER A 508 36.18 8.20 5.96
CA SER A 508 37.65 8.14 6.12
C SER A 508 38.09 6.78 6.65
N ARG A 509 37.43 6.28 7.70
CA ARG A 509 37.78 5.00 8.34
C ARG A 509 37.61 3.80 7.41
N LEU A 510 36.61 3.82 6.52
CA LEU A 510 36.44 2.77 5.52
C LEU A 510 37.58 2.77 4.48
N VAL A 511 38.05 3.95 4.05
CA VAL A 511 39.18 4.06 3.11
C VAL A 511 40.47 3.54 3.75
N GLU A 512 40.72 3.87 5.02
CA GLU A 512 41.90 3.40 5.78
C GLU A 512 41.99 1.87 5.88
N LEU A 513 40.86 1.14 5.82
CA LEU A 513 40.84 -0.32 5.88
C LEU A 513 41.13 -1.02 4.55
N ARG A 514 41.06 -0.32 3.41
CA ARG A 514 41.26 -0.90 2.07
C ARG A 514 42.55 -1.74 1.96
N PRO A 515 43.73 -1.28 2.40
CA PRO A 515 44.97 -2.05 2.25
C PRO A 515 44.97 -3.36 3.05
N ALA A 516 44.37 -3.36 4.24
CA ALA A 516 44.27 -4.54 5.09
C ALA A 516 43.34 -5.60 4.46
N ILE A 517 42.20 -5.16 3.93
CA ILE A 517 41.25 -6.02 3.22
C ILE A 517 41.89 -6.57 1.94
N ALA A 518 42.54 -5.73 1.14
CA ALA A 518 43.22 -6.12 -0.09
C ALA A 518 44.24 -7.26 0.15
N SER A 519 45.08 -7.13 1.18
CA SER A 519 46.06 -8.17 1.57
C SER A 519 45.42 -9.49 1.99
N LYS A 520 44.24 -9.46 2.62
CA LYS A 520 43.49 -10.67 3.01
C LYS A 520 42.78 -11.31 1.82
N MET A 521 42.31 -10.51 0.87
CA MET A 521 41.70 -11.01 -0.36
C MET A 521 42.70 -11.77 -1.23
N GLU A 522 43.93 -11.25 -1.36
CA GLU A 522 45.02 -11.90 -2.11
C GLU A 522 45.44 -13.24 -1.48
N ARG A 523 45.56 -13.29 -0.14
CA ARG A 523 45.90 -14.52 0.58
C ARG A 523 44.76 -15.56 0.60
N GLY A 524 43.52 -15.12 0.46
CA GLY A 524 42.32 -15.95 0.58
C GLY A 524 41.85 -16.62 -0.72
N GLY A 525 42.49 -16.34 -1.87
CA GLY A 525 42.13 -16.96 -3.15
C GLY A 525 40.78 -16.49 -3.72
N PHE A 526 40.41 -15.23 -3.49
CA PHE A 526 39.12 -14.66 -3.91
C PHE A 526 39.15 -13.98 -5.29
N GLU A 527 40.19 -14.21 -6.10
CA GLU A 527 40.46 -13.53 -7.38
C GLU A 527 39.31 -13.59 -8.41
N LYS A 528 38.40 -14.58 -8.28
CA LYS A 528 37.23 -14.73 -9.15
C LYS A 528 35.92 -14.26 -8.52
N ALA A 529 35.95 -13.67 -7.32
CA ALA A 529 34.76 -13.20 -6.62
C ALA A 529 34.46 -11.72 -6.90
N PHE A 530 35.47 -10.96 -7.32
CA PHE A 530 35.36 -9.53 -7.62
C PHE A 530 36.35 -9.14 -8.72
N PHE A 531 36.12 -7.99 -9.34
CA PHE A 531 36.99 -7.36 -10.32
C PHE A 531 37.47 -6.03 -9.74
N ARG A 532 38.78 -5.91 -9.44
CA ARG A 532 39.37 -4.65 -8.95
C ARG A 532 39.19 -3.53 -9.97
N PHE A 533 39.11 -2.30 -9.47
CA PHE A 533 39.17 -1.14 -10.33
C PHE A 533 40.62 -0.84 -10.67
N ASP A 534 40.97 -1.07 -11.93
CA ASP A 534 42.23 -0.65 -12.51
C ASP A 534 41.90 0.26 -13.71
N ARG A 535 42.61 1.40 -13.80
CA ARG A 535 42.40 2.36 -14.87
C ARG A 535 42.83 1.82 -16.22
N ASP A 536 43.85 0.96 -16.25
CA ASP A 536 44.45 0.44 -17.48
C ASP A 536 43.81 -0.88 -17.93
N GLU A 537 42.96 -1.48 -17.09
CA GLU A 537 42.22 -2.70 -17.43
C GLU A 537 40.72 -2.46 -17.60
N TYR A 538 40.08 -3.32 -18.39
CA TYR A 538 38.63 -3.34 -18.53
C TYR A 538 38.02 -4.14 -17.38
N ASN A 539 37.10 -3.53 -16.61
CA ASN A 539 36.40 -4.22 -15.53
C ASN A 539 35.10 -4.87 -16.08
N PRO A 540 34.99 -6.20 -16.12
CA PRO A 540 33.84 -6.88 -16.72
C PRO A 540 32.50 -6.59 -16.03
N ALA A 541 32.52 -6.27 -14.75
CA ALA A 541 31.32 -6.04 -13.93
C ALA A 541 30.87 -4.56 -13.93
N LEU A 542 31.72 -3.62 -14.36
CA LEU A 542 31.29 -2.25 -14.62
C LEU A 542 30.52 -2.16 -15.93
N SER A 543 29.56 -1.23 -15.99
CA SER A 543 28.87 -0.92 -17.24
C SER A 543 29.83 -0.33 -18.27
N VAL A 544 29.42 -0.28 -19.54
CA VAL A 544 30.22 0.37 -20.59
C VAL A 544 30.52 1.83 -20.25
N ALA A 545 29.55 2.56 -19.69
CA ALA A 545 29.76 3.93 -19.22
C ALA A 545 30.75 3.99 -18.06
N GLY A 546 30.59 3.09 -17.08
CA GLY A 546 31.47 3.08 -15.93
C GLY A 546 32.92 2.74 -16.30
N ASN A 547 33.09 1.86 -17.28
CA ASN A 547 34.39 1.64 -17.90
C ASN A 547 34.85 2.86 -18.69
N LEU A 548 34.05 3.46 -19.56
CA LEU A 548 34.51 4.60 -20.38
C LEU A 548 34.95 5.80 -19.51
N LEU A 549 34.16 6.14 -18.50
CA LEU A 549 34.36 7.32 -17.65
C LEU A 549 35.26 7.04 -16.44
N PHE A 550 35.59 5.77 -16.17
CA PHE A 550 36.20 5.32 -14.92
C PHE A 550 35.45 5.87 -13.70
N ALA A 551 34.14 5.68 -13.71
CA ALA A 551 33.19 6.29 -12.78
C ALA A 551 32.00 5.37 -12.54
N VAL A 552 31.22 5.63 -11.49
CA VAL A 552 29.98 4.88 -11.21
C VAL A 552 28.78 5.81 -11.20
N PRO A 553 27.61 5.36 -11.69
CA PRO A 553 26.41 6.19 -11.69
C PRO A 553 25.90 6.39 -10.25
N ARG A 554 25.46 7.62 -9.93
CA ARG A 554 24.80 7.91 -8.65
C ARG A 554 23.36 7.39 -8.65
N GLU A 555 22.67 7.57 -9.77
CA GLU A 555 21.26 7.25 -9.97
C GLU A 555 21.08 6.37 -11.21
N GLN A 556 19.87 5.88 -11.46
CA GLN A 556 19.56 5.09 -12.65
C GLN A 556 19.70 5.96 -13.91
N ILE A 557 20.40 5.45 -14.93
CA ILE A 557 20.70 6.21 -16.15
C ILE A 557 19.49 6.20 -17.09
N THR A 558 18.72 7.29 -17.15
CA THR A 558 17.64 7.44 -18.14
C THR A 558 18.06 8.34 -19.30
N PRO A 559 17.43 8.24 -20.49
CA PRO A 559 17.64 9.20 -21.57
C PRO A 559 17.43 10.64 -21.11
N GLU A 560 16.41 10.88 -20.28
CA GLU A 560 16.07 12.20 -19.75
C GLU A 560 17.18 12.71 -18.81
N ALA A 561 17.69 11.87 -17.90
CA ALA A 561 18.78 12.23 -17.00
C ALA A 561 20.08 12.58 -17.75
N LEU A 562 20.37 11.87 -18.86
CA LEU A 562 21.52 12.17 -19.72
C LEU A 562 21.38 13.51 -20.45
N VAL A 563 20.17 13.91 -20.84
CA VAL A 563 19.89 15.20 -21.49
C VAL A 563 19.96 16.35 -20.49
N GLU A 564 19.41 16.19 -19.29
CA GLU A 564 19.46 17.21 -18.24
C GLU A 564 20.91 17.50 -17.81
N GLN A 565 21.76 16.47 -17.82
CA GLN A 565 23.18 16.55 -17.47
C GLN A 565 24.05 16.85 -18.70
N LYS A 566 24.03 18.12 -19.16
CA LYS A 566 24.79 18.59 -20.33
C LYS A 566 26.29 18.26 -20.34
N GLY A 567 26.89 17.96 -19.19
CA GLY A 567 28.33 17.69 -19.06
C GLY A 567 28.83 16.50 -19.88
N ILE A 568 28.05 15.42 -19.98
CA ILE A 568 28.50 14.19 -20.66
C ILE A 568 28.36 14.31 -22.18
N LEU A 569 27.22 14.82 -22.66
CA LEU A 569 26.99 15.00 -24.10
C LEU A 569 27.93 16.05 -24.68
N SER A 570 28.17 17.16 -23.95
CA SER A 570 29.15 18.17 -24.38
C SER A 570 30.59 17.64 -24.40
N LEU A 571 30.96 16.77 -23.44
CA LEU A 571 32.27 16.10 -23.45
C LEU A 571 32.43 15.21 -24.68
N LEU A 572 31.40 14.44 -25.05
CA LEU A 572 31.43 13.60 -26.25
C LEU A 572 31.58 14.43 -27.53
N HIS A 573 30.94 15.60 -27.59
CA HIS A 573 31.07 16.54 -28.71
C HIS A 573 32.48 17.16 -28.78
N GLU A 574 33.00 17.66 -27.66
CA GLU A 574 34.32 18.31 -27.57
C GLU A 574 35.45 17.34 -27.93
N MET A 575 35.33 16.08 -27.50
CA MET A 575 36.28 15.01 -27.83
C MET A 575 36.03 14.38 -29.22
N LYS A 576 34.97 14.81 -29.95
CA LYS A 576 34.54 14.25 -31.24
C LYS A 576 34.31 12.74 -31.22
N LEU A 577 33.77 12.22 -30.11
CA LEU A 577 33.55 10.79 -29.87
C LEU A 577 32.13 10.31 -30.22
N GLU A 578 31.26 11.18 -30.69
CA GLU A 578 29.85 10.87 -31.00
C GLU A 578 29.71 9.70 -31.98
N GLY A 579 30.44 9.74 -33.09
CA GLY A 579 30.43 8.67 -34.09
C GLY A 579 30.91 7.33 -33.53
N GLU A 580 31.88 7.37 -32.61
CA GLU A 580 32.38 6.18 -31.92
C GLU A 580 31.34 5.60 -30.96
N MET A 581 30.66 6.46 -30.21
CA MET A 581 29.63 6.07 -29.25
C MET A 581 28.36 5.55 -29.92
N VAL A 582 27.97 6.12 -31.06
CA VAL A 582 26.87 5.62 -31.89
C VAL A 582 27.20 4.24 -32.44
N GLN A 583 28.44 4.01 -32.89
CA GLN A 583 28.87 2.70 -33.35
C GLN A 583 28.84 1.67 -32.21
N LEU A 584 29.36 2.02 -31.04
CA LEU A 584 29.31 1.17 -29.85
C LEU A 584 27.87 0.83 -29.44
N SER A 585 26.97 1.82 -29.47
CA SER A 585 25.55 1.62 -29.18
C SER A 585 24.89 0.70 -30.21
N ARG A 586 25.23 0.86 -31.50
CA ARG A 586 24.76 -0.01 -32.57
C ARG A 586 25.21 -1.45 -32.34
N ASP A 587 26.47 -1.66 -32.00
CA ASP A 587 27.04 -2.99 -31.76
C ASP A 587 26.34 -3.68 -30.57
N VAL A 588 26.14 -2.97 -29.46
CA VAL A 588 25.47 -3.51 -28.26
C VAL A 588 23.98 -3.79 -28.52
N VAL A 589 23.25 -2.87 -29.16
CA VAL A 589 21.83 -3.04 -29.45
C VAL A 589 21.60 -4.18 -30.45
N GLU A 590 22.43 -4.27 -31.49
CA GLU A 590 22.34 -5.35 -32.48
C GLU A 590 22.61 -6.72 -31.85
N MET A 591 23.60 -6.80 -30.97
CA MET A 591 23.87 -8.00 -30.19
C MET A 591 22.67 -8.37 -29.30
N LEU A 592 22.11 -7.44 -28.52
CA LEU A 592 20.92 -7.70 -27.70
C LEU A 592 19.73 -8.16 -28.55
N ARG A 593 19.56 -7.57 -29.73
CA ARG A 593 18.50 -7.95 -30.69
C ARG A 593 18.73 -9.36 -31.23
N GLN A 594 19.96 -9.77 -31.49
CA GLN A 594 20.31 -11.14 -31.89
C GLN A 594 20.09 -12.13 -30.76
N THR A 595 20.37 -11.75 -29.51
CA THR A 595 20.21 -12.63 -28.33
C THR A 595 18.75 -12.80 -27.91
N PHE A 596 17.96 -11.72 -27.85
CA PHE A 596 16.60 -11.73 -27.27
C PHE A 596 15.47 -11.53 -28.31
N GLY A 597 15.77 -11.08 -29.52
CA GLY A 597 14.75 -10.72 -30.51
C GLY A 597 13.89 -9.52 -30.09
N LEU A 598 12.83 -9.23 -30.86
CA LEU A 598 11.88 -8.13 -30.56
C LEU A 598 10.78 -8.52 -29.55
N VAL A 599 10.53 -9.82 -29.36
CA VAL A 599 9.47 -10.36 -28.48
C VAL A 599 10.04 -10.90 -27.15
N GLY A 600 11.36 -11.09 -27.03
CA GLY A 600 12.00 -11.64 -25.83
C GLY A 600 12.29 -10.63 -24.72
N THR A 601 11.80 -9.39 -24.81
CA THR A 601 11.96 -8.36 -23.76
C THR A 601 11.22 -8.71 -22.46
N ASP A 602 10.21 -9.58 -22.53
CA ASP A 602 9.52 -10.15 -21.36
C ASP A 602 10.26 -11.32 -20.70
N HIS A 603 11.35 -11.78 -21.30
CA HIS A 603 12.13 -12.87 -20.74
C HIS A 603 12.82 -12.45 -19.43
N PRO A 604 12.85 -13.29 -18.38
CA PRO A 604 13.50 -12.96 -17.11
C PRO A 604 14.96 -12.53 -17.23
N LEU A 605 15.71 -13.09 -18.20
CA LEU A 605 17.10 -12.70 -18.46
C LEU A 605 17.24 -11.30 -19.06
N PHE A 606 16.27 -10.83 -19.86
CA PHE A 606 16.27 -9.45 -20.35
C PHE A 606 15.99 -8.48 -19.20
N ARG A 607 15.02 -8.82 -18.33
CA ARG A 607 14.72 -8.01 -17.14
C ARG A 607 15.91 -7.91 -16.16
N LYS A 608 16.77 -8.93 -16.10
CA LYS A 608 18.02 -8.89 -15.32
C LYS A 608 19.03 -7.87 -15.83
N LEU A 609 18.94 -7.42 -17.09
CA LEU A 609 19.82 -6.37 -17.63
C LEU A 609 19.50 -4.98 -17.06
N GLY A 610 18.38 -4.82 -16.34
CA GLY A 610 17.96 -3.53 -15.78
C GLY A 610 17.47 -2.50 -16.81
N LEU A 611 17.37 -2.89 -18.09
CA LEU A 611 16.93 -2.04 -19.19
C LEU A 611 15.40 -1.88 -19.19
N ASP A 612 14.96 -0.65 -19.40
CA ASP A 612 13.56 -0.35 -19.68
C ASP A 612 13.18 -0.84 -21.09
N GLN A 613 12.08 -1.60 -21.19
CA GLN A 613 11.65 -2.23 -22.43
C GLN A 613 11.28 -1.18 -23.51
N ASP A 614 10.64 -0.07 -23.11
CA ASP A 614 10.23 0.99 -24.01
C ASP A 614 11.43 1.79 -24.49
N VAL A 615 12.39 2.08 -23.60
CA VAL A 615 13.65 2.74 -23.94
C VAL A 615 14.44 1.90 -24.96
N TYR A 616 14.56 0.59 -24.71
CA TYR A 616 15.24 -0.32 -25.64
C TYR A 616 14.54 -0.37 -27.01
N ALA A 617 13.21 -0.50 -27.04
CA ALA A 617 12.44 -0.52 -28.29
C ALA A 617 12.62 0.77 -29.10
N ARG A 618 12.61 1.93 -28.44
CA ARG A 618 12.87 3.24 -29.07
C ARG A 618 14.29 3.36 -29.61
N ALA A 619 15.30 2.87 -28.87
CA ALA A 619 16.69 2.86 -29.33
C ALA A 619 16.88 1.97 -30.58
N VAL A 620 16.24 0.79 -30.62
CA VAL A 620 16.23 -0.11 -31.78
C VAL A 620 15.60 0.58 -33.00
N ALA A 621 14.44 1.22 -32.83
CA ALA A 621 13.76 1.94 -33.91
C ALA A 621 14.64 3.06 -34.49
N LEU A 622 15.27 3.86 -33.62
CA LEU A 622 16.15 4.95 -34.04
C LEU A 622 17.38 4.47 -34.84
N LEU A 623 17.96 3.31 -34.47
CA LEU A 623 19.08 2.72 -35.19
C LEU A 623 18.69 2.16 -36.58
N GLN A 624 17.44 1.73 -36.74
CA GLN A 624 16.89 1.29 -38.02
C GLN A 624 16.65 2.48 -38.95
N GLU A 625 16.08 3.57 -38.44
CA GLU A 625 15.83 4.80 -39.21
C GLU A 625 17.14 5.44 -39.70
N THR A 626 18.12 5.58 -38.80
CA THR A 626 19.44 6.15 -39.15
C THR A 626 20.27 5.30 -40.10
N GLY A 627 20.06 3.97 -40.11
CA GLY A 627 20.68 3.07 -41.08
C GLY A 627 20.14 3.23 -42.51
N GLN A 628 18.90 3.69 -42.66
CA GLN A 628 18.23 3.82 -43.97
C GLN A 628 18.39 5.21 -44.62
N SER A 629 18.56 6.28 -43.83
CA SER A 629 18.57 7.66 -44.37
C SER A 629 19.94 8.25 -44.71
N GLY A 630 21.07 7.59 -44.39
CA GLY A 630 22.39 8.19 -44.56
C GLY A 630 22.64 9.37 -43.60
N ARG A 631 23.93 9.66 -43.32
CA ARG A 631 24.48 10.61 -42.31
C ARG A 631 23.58 11.81 -41.95
N ARG A 632 22.59 11.59 -41.08
CA ARG A 632 21.88 12.65 -40.34
C ARG A 632 22.58 12.82 -39.00
N GLU A 633 22.91 14.07 -38.65
CA GLU A 633 23.39 14.39 -37.30
C GLU A 633 22.27 14.12 -36.30
N LEU A 634 22.60 13.34 -35.26
CA LEU A 634 21.67 13.03 -34.18
C LEU A 634 21.51 14.25 -33.29
N THR A 635 20.29 14.51 -32.84
CA THR A 635 20.03 15.49 -31.79
C THR A 635 20.45 14.96 -30.42
N ASP A 636 20.74 15.84 -29.45
CA ASP A 636 21.13 15.45 -28.08
C ASP A 636 20.17 14.42 -27.45
N PRO A 637 18.83 14.54 -27.56
CA PRO A 637 17.91 13.52 -27.04
C PRO A 637 17.98 12.18 -27.77
N GLU A 638 18.21 12.19 -29.10
CA GLU A 638 18.39 10.97 -29.89
C GLU A 638 19.71 10.29 -29.52
N LEU A 639 20.79 11.04 -29.34
CA LEU A 639 22.07 10.52 -28.87
C LEU A 639 21.95 9.97 -27.45
N ALA A 640 21.32 10.69 -26.53
CA ALA A 640 21.09 10.23 -25.15
C ALA A 640 20.28 8.92 -25.09
N LEU A 641 19.26 8.77 -25.94
CA LEU A 641 18.48 7.54 -26.07
C LEU A 641 19.32 6.36 -26.57
N LEU A 642 20.27 6.58 -27.49
CA LEU A 642 21.16 5.51 -27.95
C LEU A 642 22.15 5.11 -26.86
N LEU A 643 22.68 6.08 -26.11
CA LEU A 643 23.68 5.82 -25.06
C LEU A 643 23.09 5.18 -23.81
N SER A 644 21.80 5.41 -23.52
CA SER A 644 21.18 4.86 -22.30
C SER A 644 21.22 3.33 -22.25
N VAL A 645 21.23 2.65 -23.39
CA VAL A 645 21.31 1.18 -23.47
C VAL A 645 22.70 0.65 -23.08
N PRO A 646 23.80 0.94 -23.81
CA PRO A 646 25.13 0.47 -23.43
C PRO A 646 25.57 0.99 -22.06
N PHE A 647 25.09 2.17 -21.62
CA PHE A 647 25.53 2.76 -20.35
C PHE A 647 25.06 2.00 -19.10
N GLN A 648 24.07 1.11 -19.24
CA GLN A 648 23.55 0.31 -18.13
C GLN A 648 24.11 -1.12 -18.05
N ILE A 649 24.64 -1.66 -19.15
CA ILE A 649 24.96 -3.09 -19.27
C ILE A 649 26.45 -3.33 -19.03
N SER A 650 26.79 -4.40 -18.31
CA SER A 650 28.17 -4.86 -18.09
C SER A 650 28.57 -5.97 -19.07
N ALA A 651 29.87 -6.16 -19.28
CA ALA A 651 30.35 -7.26 -20.12
C ALA A 651 30.09 -8.64 -19.48
N GLU A 652 30.03 -8.72 -18.14
CA GLU A 652 29.70 -9.94 -17.41
C GLU A 652 28.27 -10.42 -17.70
N GLN A 653 27.31 -9.50 -17.81
CA GLN A 653 25.90 -9.81 -18.10
C GLN A 653 25.68 -10.33 -19.53
N ILE A 654 26.53 -9.88 -20.46
CA ILE A 654 26.48 -10.22 -21.89
C ILE A 654 27.31 -11.48 -22.19
N GLY A 655 28.42 -11.67 -21.48
CA GLY A 655 29.33 -12.80 -21.66
C GLY A 655 30.17 -12.69 -22.94
N PRO A 656 30.45 -13.82 -23.64
CA PRO A 656 31.39 -13.87 -24.77
C PRO A 656 31.00 -13.01 -25.98
N ALA A 657 29.73 -12.59 -26.07
CA ALA A 657 29.26 -11.73 -27.15
C ALA A 657 29.88 -10.32 -27.10
N PHE A 658 30.41 -9.90 -25.93
CA PHE A 658 31.15 -8.65 -25.79
C PHE A 658 32.64 -8.87 -26.12
N SER A 659 33.06 -8.50 -27.33
CA SER A 659 34.39 -8.84 -27.87
C SER A 659 35.53 -8.12 -27.14
N ASP A 660 36.73 -8.71 -27.15
CA ASP A 660 37.93 -8.08 -26.57
C ASP A 660 38.35 -6.82 -27.33
N GLU A 661 37.99 -6.72 -28.62
CA GLU A 661 38.20 -5.51 -29.42
C GLU A 661 37.37 -4.33 -28.89
N MET A 662 36.10 -4.57 -28.53
CA MET A 662 35.24 -3.55 -27.91
C MET A 662 35.79 -3.11 -26.54
N LYS A 663 36.25 -4.06 -25.71
CA LYS A 663 36.89 -3.76 -24.42
C LYS A 663 38.13 -2.88 -24.60
N ALA A 664 39.04 -3.28 -25.50
CA ALA A 664 40.26 -2.54 -25.78
C ALA A 664 39.96 -1.13 -26.33
N ARG A 665 38.91 -0.97 -27.14
CA ARG A 665 38.47 0.34 -27.62
C ARG A 665 38.00 1.24 -26.48
N ILE A 666 37.19 0.73 -25.56
CA ILE A 666 36.69 1.51 -24.42
C ILE A 666 37.84 1.97 -23.51
N VAL A 667 38.81 1.09 -23.22
CA VAL A 667 40.00 1.45 -22.43
C VAL A 667 40.86 2.51 -23.13
N ARG A 668 41.05 2.40 -24.45
CA ARG A 668 41.75 3.46 -25.21
C ARG A 668 41.06 4.82 -25.09
N LEU A 669 39.73 4.85 -25.20
CA LEU A 669 38.95 6.09 -25.10
C LEU A 669 39.02 6.71 -23.69
N ARG A 670 38.99 5.89 -22.64
CA ARG A 670 39.16 6.32 -21.23
C ARG A 670 40.47 7.09 -20.99
N ASN A 671 41.52 6.73 -21.72
CA ASN A 671 42.87 7.26 -21.51
C ASN A 671 43.22 8.46 -22.41
N LEU A 672 42.28 8.98 -23.22
CA LEU A 672 42.51 10.15 -24.08
C LEU A 672 42.69 11.47 -23.31
N ASP A 673 41.77 11.81 -22.40
CA ASP A 673 41.87 12.99 -21.54
C ASP A 673 41.27 12.74 -20.13
N PRO A 674 42.10 12.20 -19.21
CA PRO A 674 41.70 11.91 -17.83
C PRO A 674 41.14 13.11 -17.04
N ALA A 675 41.67 14.30 -17.26
CA ALA A 675 41.34 15.49 -16.48
C ALA A 675 39.99 16.07 -16.92
N LEU A 676 39.76 16.11 -18.23
CA LEU A 676 38.49 16.55 -18.80
C LEU A 676 37.34 15.62 -18.37
N LEU A 677 37.54 14.30 -18.47
CA LEU A 677 36.57 13.29 -18.01
C LEU A 677 36.22 13.45 -16.53
N LYS A 678 37.21 13.62 -15.64
CA LYS A 678 36.97 13.82 -14.19
C LYS A 678 36.21 15.11 -13.89
N SER A 679 36.47 16.19 -14.63
CA SER A 679 35.84 17.51 -14.40
C SER A 679 34.39 17.63 -14.90
N ARG A 680 34.01 16.82 -15.90
CA ARG A 680 32.70 16.89 -16.59
C ARG A 680 31.79 15.70 -16.32
N SER A 681 32.27 14.66 -15.63
CA SER A 681 31.45 13.53 -15.17
C SER A 681 30.57 13.87 -13.96
N GLY A 682 30.80 15.02 -13.31
CA GLY A 682 30.12 15.42 -12.08
C GLY A 682 28.61 15.61 -12.25
N GLY A 683 27.85 15.10 -11.27
CA GLY A 683 26.38 15.12 -11.27
C GLY A 683 25.82 13.70 -11.36
N LEU A 684 25.75 13.13 -12.57
CA LEU A 684 25.17 11.80 -12.81
C LEU A 684 26.15 10.65 -12.50
N PHE A 685 27.45 10.87 -12.69
CA PHE A 685 28.51 9.90 -12.40
C PHE A 685 29.45 10.41 -11.31
N THR A 686 30.05 9.49 -10.56
CA THR A 686 31.11 9.80 -9.61
C THR A 686 32.40 9.10 -10.03
N PRO A 687 33.48 9.85 -10.32
CA PRO A 687 34.78 9.27 -10.63
C PRO A 687 35.23 8.28 -9.55
N LEU A 688 35.84 7.18 -9.97
CA LEU A 688 36.47 6.23 -9.07
C LEU A 688 37.85 6.76 -8.67
N ASP A 689 38.10 6.87 -7.37
CA ASP A 689 39.39 7.27 -6.80
C ASP A 689 39.72 6.34 -5.62
N GLU A 690 40.93 5.79 -5.60
CA GLU A 690 41.35 4.83 -4.58
C GLU A 690 41.52 5.48 -3.19
N ASN A 691 41.60 6.81 -3.13
CA ASN A 691 41.71 7.55 -1.87
C ASN A 691 40.36 8.10 -1.38
N GLU A 692 39.28 7.92 -2.14
CA GLU A 692 37.95 8.42 -1.78
C GLU A 692 36.88 7.32 -1.85
N LEU A 693 35.76 7.52 -1.16
CA LEU A 693 34.58 6.67 -1.31
C LEU A 693 33.73 7.15 -2.47
N SER A 694 33.23 6.20 -3.26
CA SER A 694 32.33 6.47 -4.37
C SER A 694 30.89 6.17 -3.95
N PRO A 695 29.97 7.17 -3.91
CA PRO A 695 28.58 6.99 -3.47
C PRO A 695 27.74 6.10 -4.40
N GLY A 696 28.21 5.86 -5.63
CA GLY A 696 27.57 4.93 -6.55
C GLY A 696 27.85 3.44 -6.26
N LEU A 697 28.82 3.13 -5.40
CA LEU A 697 29.22 1.78 -5.00
C LEU A 697 28.58 1.41 -3.65
N THR A 698 28.41 0.11 -3.41
CA THR A 698 28.02 -0.38 -2.08
C THR A 698 29.17 -0.20 -1.07
N VAL A 699 28.90 -0.30 0.22
CA VAL A 699 29.94 -0.28 1.26
C VAL A 699 30.98 -1.37 1.02
N LEU A 700 30.54 -2.58 0.65
CA LEU A 700 31.41 -3.71 0.33
C LEU A 700 32.31 -3.44 -0.88
N GLU A 701 31.72 -2.97 -1.98
CA GLU A 701 32.46 -2.63 -3.20
C GLU A 701 33.47 -1.51 -2.97
N ASN A 702 33.10 -0.51 -2.16
CA ASN A 702 33.98 0.55 -1.74
C ASN A 702 35.17 0.05 -0.93
N LEU A 703 34.96 -0.87 0.02
CA LEU A 703 36.02 -1.45 0.85
C LEU A 703 37.00 -2.31 0.05
N LEU A 704 36.51 -3.00 -0.98
CA LEU A 704 37.34 -3.78 -1.89
C LEU A 704 38.03 -2.94 -2.97
N PHE A 705 37.54 -1.70 -3.18
CA PHE A 705 37.80 -0.92 -4.39
C PHE A 705 37.65 -1.78 -5.66
N ALA A 706 36.50 -2.46 -5.74
CA ALA A 706 36.20 -3.45 -6.76
C ALA A 706 34.69 -3.58 -7.00
N LYS A 707 34.30 -4.11 -8.17
CA LYS A 707 32.94 -4.61 -8.40
C LYS A 707 32.85 -6.09 -8.08
N LEU A 708 31.81 -6.50 -7.36
CA LEU A 708 31.54 -7.92 -7.12
C LEU A 708 31.10 -8.60 -8.43
N SER A 709 31.56 -9.83 -8.64
CA SER A 709 31.14 -10.63 -9.79
C SER A 709 29.75 -11.21 -9.55
N GLU A 710 28.86 -11.12 -10.54
CA GLU A 710 27.52 -11.71 -10.48
C GLU A 710 27.56 -13.26 -10.44
N THR A 711 28.64 -13.88 -10.94
CA THR A 711 28.80 -15.34 -11.02
C THR A 711 29.49 -15.97 -9.79
N SER A 712 29.83 -15.16 -8.79
CA SER A 712 30.65 -15.56 -7.65
C SER A 712 29.95 -16.48 -6.63
N GLY A 713 28.61 -16.43 -6.56
CA GLY A 713 27.79 -17.30 -5.70
C GLY A 713 28.33 -17.41 -4.27
N THR A 714 28.60 -18.63 -3.81
CA THR A 714 29.10 -18.92 -2.45
C THR A 714 30.47 -18.31 -2.13
N ARG A 715 31.25 -17.89 -3.13
CA ARG A 715 32.53 -17.20 -2.90
C ARG A 715 32.31 -15.77 -2.40
N ALA A 716 31.25 -15.09 -2.88
CA ALA A 716 30.89 -13.76 -2.37
C ALA A 716 30.48 -13.82 -0.89
N ASP A 717 29.79 -14.88 -0.47
CA ASP A 717 29.39 -15.04 0.94
C ASP A 717 30.61 -15.22 1.85
N ARG A 718 31.59 -16.05 1.44
CA ARG A 718 32.87 -16.16 2.17
C ARG A 718 33.65 -14.85 2.19
N LEU A 719 33.61 -14.09 1.10
CA LEU A 719 34.24 -12.77 1.04
C LEU A 719 33.58 -11.82 2.05
N ARG A 720 32.24 -11.79 2.13
CA ARG A 720 31.49 -11.00 3.11
C ARG A 720 31.89 -11.36 4.53
N GLU A 721 32.04 -12.65 4.83
CA GLU A 721 32.48 -13.10 6.16
C GLU A 721 33.88 -12.60 6.53
N VAL A 722 34.81 -12.56 5.57
CA VAL A 722 36.16 -12.02 5.82
C VAL A 722 36.10 -10.51 6.06
N VAL A 723 35.39 -9.77 5.20
CA VAL A 723 35.24 -8.32 5.36
C VAL A 723 34.52 -7.98 6.66
N ALA A 724 33.48 -8.73 7.03
CA ALA A 724 32.76 -8.58 8.29
C ALA A 724 33.69 -8.70 9.52
N LYS A 725 34.63 -9.65 9.49
CA LYS A 725 35.62 -9.82 10.58
C LYS A 725 36.56 -8.63 10.69
N GLU A 726 37.01 -8.05 9.56
CA GLU A 726 37.85 -6.85 9.57
C GLU A 726 37.12 -5.65 10.14
N LEU A 727 35.87 -5.44 9.69
CA LEU A 727 35.03 -4.35 10.15
C LEU A 727 34.70 -4.48 11.63
N GLN A 728 34.55 -5.71 12.14
CA GLN A 728 34.40 -5.96 13.57
C GLN A 728 35.68 -5.63 14.35
N GLN A 729 36.87 -6.00 13.86
CA GLN A 729 38.15 -5.66 14.52
C GLN A 729 38.41 -4.16 14.54
N ALA A 730 37.89 -3.43 13.54
CA ALA A 730 37.99 -1.99 13.43
C ALA A 730 36.86 -1.24 14.15
N ASP A 731 35.93 -1.91 14.84
CA ASP A 731 34.78 -1.29 15.50
C ASP A 731 33.91 -0.43 14.55
N LEU A 732 33.74 -0.89 13.30
CA LEU A 732 32.92 -0.23 12.28
C LEU A 732 31.59 -0.93 12.02
N ARG A 733 31.30 -2.02 12.72
CA ARG A 733 30.09 -2.82 12.51
C ARG A 733 28.81 -2.01 12.77
N ARG A 734 28.72 -1.37 13.93
CA ARG A 734 27.57 -0.54 14.35
C ARG A 734 27.33 0.66 13.40
N PRO A 735 28.34 1.49 13.07
CA PRO A 735 28.19 2.57 12.09
C PRO A 735 27.69 2.10 10.72
N ILE A 736 28.12 0.92 10.26
CA ILE A 736 27.65 0.36 8.98
C ILE A 736 26.21 -0.12 9.08
N THR A 737 25.86 -0.89 10.12
CA THR A 737 24.46 -1.33 10.35
C THR A 737 23.50 -0.13 10.42
N GLN A 738 23.97 1.01 10.94
CA GLN A 738 23.19 2.24 11.02
C GLN A 738 22.69 2.76 9.66
N LEU A 739 23.35 2.39 8.55
CA LEU A 739 22.91 2.73 7.20
C LEU A 739 21.54 2.14 6.84
N ILE A 740 21.19 0.98 7.42
CA ILE A 740 19.88 0.36 7.21
C ILE A 740 18.74 1.24 7.70
N TYR A 741 18.99 2.14 8.66
CA TYR A 741 17.98 3.08 9.13
C TYR A 741 17.30 3.85 7.98
N ASN A 742 18.07 4.22 6.95
CA ASN A 742 17.58 4.98 5.79
C ASN A 742 17.15 4.10 4.61
N LEU A 743 17.14 2.77 4.76
CA LEU A 743 16.71 1.85 3.71
C LEU A 743 15.28 2.19 3.27
N PRO A 744 15.05 2.57 1.99
CA PRO A 744 13.73 2.94 1.51
C PRO A 744 12.83 1.71 1.38
N ILE A 745 11.57 1.87 1.78
CA ILE A 745 10.54 0.84 1.76
C ILE A 745 9.34 1.34 0.96
N GLY A 746 8.92 0.55 -0.03
CA GLY A 746 7.76 0.81 -0.86
C GLY A 746 6.42 0.58 -0.14
N LEU A 747 5.32 0.68 -0.89
CA LEU A 747 3.97 0.43 -0.37
C LEU A 747 3.86 -1.01 0.15
N ASN A 748 3.26 -1.20 1.33
CA ASN A 748 3.06 -2.49 1.99
C ASN A 748 4.35 -3.34 2.10
N GLY A 749 5.50 -2.71 2.33
CA GLY A 749 6.78 -3.41 2.45
C GLY A 749 7.42 -3.82 1.11
N ALA A 750 6.93 -3.32 -0.04
CA ALA A 750 7.55 -3.63 -1.33
C ALA A 750 9.04 -3.25 -1.34
N GLY A 751 9.89 -4.19 -1.76
CA GLY A 751 11.34 -4.04 -1.75
C GLY A 751 12.03 -4.47 -0.44
N LEU A 752 11.28 -4.84 0.60
CA LEU A 752 11.82 -5.36 1.85
C LEU A 752 11.69 -6.90 1.91
N PRO A 753 12.79 -7.66 2.02
CA PRO A 753 12.76 -9.10 2.27
C PRO A 753 11.90 -9.48 3.49
N THR A 754 11.15 -10.58 3.42
CA THR A 754 10.24 -11.04 4.48
C THR A 754 10.93 -11.15 5.85
N LEU A 755 12.13 -11.73 5.86
CA LEU A 755 12.96 -11.88 7.06
C LEU A 755 13.20 -10.55 7.80
N LEU A 756 13.40 -9.46 7.03
CA LEU A 756 13.61 -8.12 7.59
C LEU A 756 12.31 -7.46 8.02
N ALA A 757 11.21 -7.72 7.31
CA ALA A 757 9.90 -7.24 7.73
C ALA A 757 9.52 -7.84 9.09
N GLU A 758 9.82 -9.12 9.30
CA GLU A 758 9.62 -9.82 10.59
C GLU A 758 10.50 -9.21 11.68
N ALA A 759 11.79 -9.01 11.41
CA ALA A 759 12.71 -8.38 12.37
C ALA A 759 12.31 -6.93 12.71
N LEU A 760 11.89 -6.15 11.70
CA LEU A 760 11.38 -4.79 11.86
C LEU A 760 10.19 -4.74 12.80
N ASP A 761 9.26 -5.68 12.67
CA ASP A 761 8.04 -5.70 13.51
C ASP A 761 8.37 -5.98 14.98
N VAL A 762 9.27 -6.94 15.24
CA VAL A 762 9.77 -7.20 16.60
C VAL A 762 10.53 -5.98 17.15
N MET A 763 11.40 -5.36 16.35
CA MET A 763 12.10 -4.13 16.74
C MET A 763 11.13 -3.00 17.07
N ARG A 764 10.11 -2.78 16.22
CA ARG A 764 9.06 -1.78 16.43
C ARG A 764 8.28 -2.06 17.72
N ALA A 765 7.99 -3.31 18.03
CA ALA A 765 7.33 -3.66 19.27
C ALA A 765 8.21 -3.37 20.52
N ALA A 766 9.52 -3.63 20.41
CA ALA A 766 10.48 -3.54 21.51
C ALA A 766 11.13 -2.15 21.72
N ILE A 767 11.19 -1.29 20.68
CA ILE A 767 11.91 -0.01 20.72
C ILE A 767 11.45 0.90 21.86
N LYS A 768 10.18 0.80 22.23
CA LYS A 768 9.52 1.58 23.28
C LYS A 768 9.71 1.02 24.70
N ARG A 769 10.52 -0.03 24.87
CA ARG A 769 10.72 -0.74 26.15
C ARG A 769 9.39 -1.05 26.86
N PRO A 770 8.51 -1.86 26.22
CA PRO A 770 7.17 -2.09 26.74
C PRO A 770 7.20 -2.88 28.06
N ASP A 771 6.21 -2.67 28.92
CA ASP A 771 6.01 -3.48 30.14
C ASP A 771 5.52 -4.90 29.79
N VAL A 772 4.81 -5.05 28.68
CA VAL A 772 4.35 -6.35 28.13
C VAL A 772 4.73 -6.45 26.66
N LEU A 773 5.42 -7.51 26.26
CA LEU A 773 5.77 -7.80 24.86
C LEU A 773 5.10 -9.10 24.39
N ILE A 774 4.19 -8.98 23.43
CA ILE A 774 3.44 -10.08 22.83
C ILE A 774 4.08 -10.44 21.49
N LEU A 775 4.47 -11.70 21.34
CA LEU A 775 5.14 -12.26 20.17
C LEU A 775 4.25 -13.36 19.56
N ASP A 776 3.45 -13.01 18.56
CA ASP A 776 2.56 -13.94 17.84
C ASP A 776 3.24 -14.56 16.63
N GLN A 777 3.74 -15.78 16.81
CA GLN A 777 4.45 -16.56 15.80
C GLN A 777 5.54 -15.73 15.07
N THR A 778 6.27 -14.90 15.82
CA THR A 778 7.28 -13.99 15.24
C THR A 778 8.51 -14.73 14.73
N LEU A 779 9.23 -14.09 13.79
CA LEU A 779 10.45 -14.62 13.18
C LEU A 779 10.28 -16.03 12.57
N PRO A 780 9.18 -16.35 11.85
CA PRO A 780 8.99 -17.67 11.25
C PRO A 780 10.01 -18.00 10.17
N SER A 781 10.60 -16.99 9.51
CA SER A 781 11.65 -17.18 8.50
C SER A 781 13.03 -17.48 9.11
N TYR A 782 13.19 -17.29 10.43
CA TYR A 782 14.42 -17.64 11.15
C TYR A 782 14.41 -19.12 11.55
N ASP A 783 15.58 -19.76 11.50
CA ASP A 783 15.73 -21.11 12.05
C ASP A 783 15.43 -21.12 13.56
N SER A 784 15.01 -22.27 14.07
CA SER A 784 14.57 -22.41 15.46
C SER A 784 15.65 -22.01 16.48
N SER A 785 16.93 -22.24 16.18
CA SER A 785 18.03 -21.88 17.08
C SER A 785 18.27 -20.37 17.11
N ALA A 786 18.27 -19.72 15.94
CA ALA A 786 18.47 -18.29 15.77
C ALA A 786 17.30 -17.52 16.40
N ARG A 787 16.07 -17.98 16.19
CA ARG A 787 14.86 -17.42 16.82
C ARG A 787 14.92 -17.53 18.34
N ASN A 788 15.27 -18.70 18.88
CA ASN A 788 15.37 -18.88 20.34
C ASN A 788 16.50 -18.03 20.95
N ALA A 789 17.64 -17.91 20.24
CA ALA A 789 18.72 -17.02 20.64
C ALA A 789 18.30 -15.54 20.62
N ALA A 790 17.53 -15.13 19.61
CA ALA A 790 16.95 -13.78 19.55
C ALA A 790 16.05 -13.51 20.75
N TYR A 791 15.14 -14.43 21.08
CA TYR A 791 14.28 -14.32 22.26
C TYR A 791 15.07 -14.28 23.58
N ALA A 792 16.15 -15.05 23.70
CA ALA A 792 17.02 -15.00 24.88
C ALA A 792 17.74 -13.65 25.02
N ARG A 793 18.28 -13.10 23.93
CA ARG A 793 18.93 -11.78 23.93
C ARG A 793 17.94 -10.66 24.21
N LEU A 794 16.74 -10.69 23.61
CA LEU A 794 15.68 -9.71 23.90
C LEU A 794 15.28 -9.72 25.38
N ARG A 795 15.15 -10.89 26.00
CA ARG A 795 14.90 -11.03 27.45
C ARG A 795 16.01 -10.42 28.30
N THR A 796 17.26 -10.52 27.85
CA THR A 796 18.40 -9.92 28.54
C THR A 796 18.38 -8.39 28.46
N LEU A 797 17.97 -7.84 27.31
CA LEU A 797 17.86 -6.38 27.10
C LEU A 797 16.63 -5.76 27.78
N LEU A 798 15.59 -6.55 28.04
CA LEU A 798 14.32 -6.11 28.62
C LEU A 798 13.95 -6.96 29.85
N PRO A 799 14.72 -6.87 30.95
CA PRO A 799 14.56 -7.77 32.10
C PRO A 799 13.24 -7.56 32.86
N ASP A 800 12.68 -6.35 32.84
CA ASP A 800 11.45 -6.00 33.55
C ASP A 800 10.17 -6.26 32.72
N THR A 801 10.31 -6.64 31.46
CA THR A 801 9.20 -6.87 30.53
C THR A 801 8.60 -8.26 30.71
N THR A 802 7.27 -8.36 30.76
CA THR A 802 6.54 -9.62 30.68
C THR A 802 6.48 -10.08 29.22
N PHE A 803 7.01 -11.26 28.90
CA PHE A 803 7.01 -11.80 27.54
C PHE A 803 5.89 -12.81 27.37
N ILE A 804 5.04 -12.60 26.36
CA ILE A 804 3.95 -13.51 26.00
C ILE A 804 4.21 -14.05 24.60
N TYR A 805 4.50 -15.35 24.52
CA TYR A 805 4.72 -16.05 23.27
C TYR A 805 3.45 -16.79 22.86
N LEU A 806 2.96 -16.53 21.66
CA LEU A 806 1.81 -17.21 21.09
C LEU A 806 2.33 -18.05 19.91
N GLN A 807 2.22 -19.37 19.98
CA GLN A 807 2.64 -20.29 18.91
C GLN A 807 1.68 -21.47 18.81
N SER A 808 1.72 -22.19 17.69
CA SER A 808 0.94 -23.44 17.56
C SER A 808 1.49 -24.56 18.44
N ARG A 809 2.82 -24.65 18.56
CA ARG A 809 3.53 -25.65 19.37
C ARG A 809 4.83 -25.04 19.90
N PHE A 810 5.27 -25.53 21.06
CA PHE A 810 6.56 -25.18 21.65
C PHE A 810 7.41 -26.45 21.75
N ALA A 811 8.67 -26.38 21.31
CA ALA A 811 9.58 -27.52 21.37
C ALA A 811 10.03 -27.85 22.79
N ASP A 812 10.17 -26.82 23.64
CA ASP A 812 10.57 -26.93 25.04
C ASP A 812 9.67 -26.07 25.93
N PRO A 813 8.49 -26.58 26.33
CA PRO A 813 7.57 -25.89 27.23
C PRO A 813 8.17 -25.51 28.58
N GLU A 814 9.17 -26.26 29.07
CA GLU A 814 9.78 -26.07 30.40
C GLU A 814 10.69 -24.83 30.45
N SER A 815 11.11 -24.31 29.30
CA SER A 815 11.93 -23.11 29.20
C SER A 815 11.18 -21.79 29.51
N TYR A 816 9.87 -21.85 29.72
CA TYR A 816 9.01 -20.72 30.06
C TYR A 816 8.57 -20.80 31.53
N ASP A 817 8.44 -19.65 32.19
CA ASP A 817 7.96 -19.60 33.58
C ASP A 817 6.53 -20.11 33.72
N LEU A 818 5.69 -19.88 32.70
CA LEU A 818 4.32 -20.35 32.61
C LEU A 818 4.03 -20.91 31.21
N PHE A 819 3.34 -22.04 31.16
CA PHE A 819 2.91 -22.67 29.91
C PHE A 819 1.42 -22.99 29.96
N PHE A 820 0.70 -22.57 28.93
CA PHE A 820 -0.74 -22.72 28.78
C PHE A 820 -1.05 -23.33 27.41
N GLU A 821 -1.84 -24.40 27.41
CA GLU A 821 -2.38 -24.98 26.19
C GLU A 821 -3.86 -24.61 26.06
N VAL A 822 -4.24 -24.00 24.94
CA VAL A 822 -5.63 -23.62 24.66
C VAL A 822 -6.27 -24.72 23.82
N SER A 823 -7.19 -25.46 24.44
CA SER A 823 -7.91 -26.56 23.80
C SER A 823 -9.40 -26.50 24.18
N HIS A 824 -10.29 -26.72 23.22
CA HIS A 824 -11.75 -26.76 23.43
C HIS A 824 -12.32 -25.54 24.20
N ALA A 825 -11.81 -24.35 23.90
CA ALA A 825 -12.19 -23.08 24.55
C ALA A 825 -11.86 -22.96 26.05
N GLN A 826 -10.93 -23.78 26.55
CA GLN A 826 -10.39 -23.68 27.90
C GLN A 826 -8.86 -23.63 27.88
N ILE A 827 -8.31 -22.99 28.91
CA ILE A 827 -6.86 -23.00 29.16
C ILE A 827 -6.56 -24.16 30.10
N VAL A 828 -5.78 -25.13 29.62
CA VAL A 828 -5.28 -26.22 30.46
C VAL A 828 -3.90 -25.80 30.99
N SER A 829 -3.81 -25.58 32.31
CA SER A 829 -2.55 -25.24 32.98
C SER A 829 -1.72 -26.51 33.21
N GLY A 830 -0.50 -26.54 32.69
CA GLY A 830 0.41 -27.67 32.86
C GLY A 830 1.03 -27.73 34.26
N ALA A 831 0.30 -28.27 35.24
CA ALA A 831 0.91 -28.82 36.45
C ALA A 831 0.74 -30.35 36.42
N HIS A 832 1.83 -31.04 36.09
CA HIS A 832 2.13 -32.47 36.29
C HIS A 832 0.93 -33.41 36.57
N GLY A 833 0.52 -34.15 35.54
CA GLY A 833 -0.32 -35.35 35.65
C GLY A 833 -0.61 -35.93 34.26
N PRO A 834 -0.61 -37.27 34.07
CA PRO A 834 -0.82 -37.87 32.76
C PRO A 834 -2.26 -37.61 32.31
N ALA A 835 -2.44 -37.03 31.13
CA ALA A 835 -3.75 -36.78 30.54
C ALA A 835 -4.40 -38.11 30.13
N GLY A 836 -5.15 -38.71 31.05
CA GLY A 836 -6.20 -39.67 30.76
C GLY A 836 -7.53 -38.92 30.67
N GLY A 837 -7.94 -38.55 29.45
CA GLY A 837 -9.24 -38.01 29.15
C GLY A 837 -9.78 -38.70 27.91
N GLU A 838 -10.95 -39.31 28.03
CA GLU A 838 -11.60 -40.15 27.03
C GLU A 838 -11.95 -39.35 25.76
N ASP A 839 -11.03 -39.31 24.80
CA ASP A 839 -11.35 -38.93 23.42
C ASP A 839 -12.06 -40.09 22.73
N ASN A 840 -13.20 -39.79 22.10
CA ASN A 840 -13.86 -40.68 21.15
C ASN A 840 -12.81 -41.38 20.26
N ALA A 841 -12.75 -42.71 20.29
CA ALA A 841 -11.70 -43.50 19.64
C ALA A 841 -11.45 -43.11 18.16
N ALA A 842 -12.48 -42.62 17.46
CA ALA A 842 -12.39 -42.12 16.09
C ALA A 842 -11.61 -40.79 15.95
N SER A 843 -11.73 -39.87 16.92
CA SER A 843 -11.01 -38.59 16.91
C SER A 843 -9.54 -38.78 17.28
N ALA A 844 -9.26 -39.67 18.24
CA ALA A 844 -7.91 -40.07 18.61
C ALA A 844 -7.20 -40.80 17.46
N ASP A 845 -7.90 -41.68 16.73
CA ASP A 845 -7.37 -42.36 15.54
C ASP A 845 -7.04 -41.37 14.41
N LEU A 846 -7.98 -40.47 14.07
CA LEU A 846 -7.76 -39.47 13.02
C LEU A 846 -6.58 -38.55 13.37
N SER A 847 -6.49 -38.11 14.63
CA SER A 847 -5.38 -37.27 15.10
C SER A 847 -4.03 -38.00 15.04
N ARG A 848 -4.01 -39.31 15.33
CA ARG A 848 -2.80 -40.13 15.21
C ARG A 848 -2.35 -40.28 13.75
N LYS A 849 -3.28 -40.50 12.82
CA LYS A 849 -2.99 -40.58 11.38
C LYS A 849 -2.49 -39.25 10.82
N LEU A 850 -3.11 -38.14 11.22
CA LEU A 850 -2.69 -36.80 10.79
C LEU A 850 -1.26 -36.47 11.24
N ARG A 851 -0.92 -36.75 12.51
CA ARG A 851 0.45 -36.54 13.02
C ARG A 851 1.49 -37.30 12.20
N LEU A 852 1.20 -38.56 11.85
CA LEU A 852 2.13 -39.38 11.08
C LEU A 852 2.29 -38.87 9.64
N LEU A 853 1.20 -38.42 9.00
CA LEU A 853 1.27 -37.82 7.66
C LEU A 853 2.04 -36.49 7.66
N GLU A 854 1.87 -35.67 8.70
CA GLU A 854 2.62 -34.40 8.86
C GLU A 854 4.13 -34.61 8.97
N THR A 855 4.57 -35.72 9.59
CA THR A 855 5.99 -36.02 9.78
C THR A 855 6.70 -36.51 8.51
N THR A 856 5.97 -36.84 7.46
CA THR A 856 6.55 -37.29 6.19
C THR A 856 6.90 -36.10 5.31
N ASP A 857 8.14 -36.04 4.82
CA ASP A 857 8.64 -34.95 3.96
C ASP A 857 7.71 -34.65 2.76
N LEU A 858 7.12 -35.71 2.20
CA LEU A 858 6.22 -35.64 1.05
C LEU A 858 4.92 -34.88 1.34
N PHE A 859 4.34 -35.07 2.52
CA PHE A 859 3.01 -34.57 2.88
C PHE A 859 3.05 -33.39 3.85
N SER A 860 4.21 -33.07 4.42
CA SER A 860 4.43 -31.94 5.35
C SER A 860 4.01 -30.55 4.83
N GLY A 861 3.86 -30.39 3.51
CA GLY A 861 3.46 -29.12 2.88
C GLY A 861 1.98 -29.03 2.48
N LEU A 862 1.18 -30.08 2.73
CA LEU A 862 -0.22 -30.14 2.34
C LEU A 862 -1.12 -29.33 3.28
N ASP A 863 -2.23 -28.82 2.75
CA ASP A 863 -3.23 -28.16 3.58
C ASP A 863 -3.98 -29.17 4.47
N ARG A 864 -4.62 -28.69 5.55
CA ARG A 864 -5.32 -29.55 6.52
C ARG A 864 -6.51 -30.30 5.90
N ARG A 865 -7.08 -29.82 4.79
CA ARG A 865 -8.19 -30.48 4.09
C ARG A 865 -7.68 -31.70 3.32
N GLN A 866 -6.54 -31.59 2.66
CA GLN A 866 -5.87 -32.65 1.92
C GLN A 866 -5.26 -33.70 2.85
N LEU A 867 -4.63 -33.27 3.95
CA LEU A 867 -4.15 -34.19 5.00
C LEU A 867 -5.31 -34.99 5.62
N ARG A 868 -6.45 -34.35 5.85
CA ARG A 868 -7.68 -35.04 6.32
C ARG A 868 -8.22 -36.04 5.31
N LEU A 869 -8.17 -35.74 4.01
CA LEU A 869 -8.57 -36.67 2.96
C LEU A 869 -7.66 -37.90 2.92
N LEU A 870 -6.34 -37.70 3.01
CA LEU A 870 -5.37 -38.80 3.11
C LEU A 870 -5.58 -39.63 4.39
N ALA A 871 -5.71 -38.98 5.55
CA ALA A 871 -5.93 -39.66 6.83
C ALA A 871 -7.24 -40.46 6.85
N PHE A 872 -8.28 -39.96 6.19
CA PHE A 872 -9.55 -40.66 6.05
C PHE A 872 -9.47 -41.88 5.12
N GLY A 873 -8.72 -41.76 4.01
CA GLY A 873 -8.45 -42.85 3.07
C GLY A 873 -7.41 -43.88 3.57
N ALA A 874 -6.77 -43.63 4.71
CA ALA A 874 -5.69 -44.44 5.24
C ALA A 874 -6.13 -45.41 6.37
N ARG A 875 -5.54 -46.60 6.38
CA ARG A 875 -5.79 -47.66 7.38
C ARG A 875 -4.49 -48.12 8.03
N TRP A 876 -4.53 -48.40 9.33
CA TRP A 876 -3.39 -49.02 10.00
C TRP A 876 -3.14 -50.42 9.46
N PHE A 877 -1.88 -50.74 9.25
CA PHE A 877 -1.38 -52.02 8.77
C PHE A 877 -0.28 -52.48 9.72
N THR A 878 -0.44 -53.67 10.28
CA THR A 878 0.54 -54.26 11.21
C THR A 878 1.01 -55.59 10.65
N ALA A 879 2.32 -55.81 10.61
CA ALA A 879 2.93 -57.04 10.13
C ALA A 879 4.06 -57.48 11.07
N PRO A 880 4.10 -58.76 11.50
CA PRO A 880 5.18 -59.28 12.34
C PRO A 880 6.50 -59.37 11.55
N ALA A 881 7.63 -59.45 12.26
CA ALA A 881 8.95 -59.61 11.66
C ALA A 881 9.01 -60.81 10.69
N GLY A 882 9.64 -60.62 9.51
CA GLY A 882 9.79 -61.64 8.48
C GLY A 882 8.61 -61.78 7.51
N THR A 883 7.63 -60.88 7.55
CA THR A 883 6.46 -60.89 6.66
C THR A 883 6.75 -60.15 5.35
N ASP A 884 6.44 -60.77 4.21
CA ASP A 884 6.41 -60.09 2.92
C ASP A 884 5.14 -59.20 2.83
N VAL A 885 5.34 -57.89 2.75
CA VAL A 885 4.26 -56.89 2.65
C VAL A 885 3.71 -56.84 1.21
N PHE A 886 4.60 -56.92 0.23
CA PHE A 886 4.30 -57.10 -1.20
C PHE A 886 5.54 -57.65 -1.92
N HIS A 887 5.34 -58.34 -3.03
CA HIS A 887 6.40 -58.88 -3.87
C HIS A 887 6.67 -57.98 -5.09
N ARG A 888 7.84 -58.18 -5.72
CA ARG A 888 8.12 -57.60 -7.03
C ARG A 888 7.10 -58.12 -8.05
N ASN A 889 6.64 -57.23 -8.91
CA ASN A 889 5.58 -57.41 -9.90
C ASN A 889 4.15 -57.50 -9.34
N ASP A 890 3.95 -57.27 -8.05
CA ASP A 890 2.60 -57.08 -7.53
C ASP A 890 1.97 -55.82 -8.13
N ASP A 891 0.66 -55.87 -8.33
CA ASP A 891 -0.14 -54.72 -8.76
C ASP A 891 -0.14 -53.66 -7.64
N PRO A 892 0.19 -52.39 -7.93
CA PRO A 892 0.31 -51.35 -6.90
C PRO A 892 -1.03 -50.84 -6.37
N SER A 893 -2.17 -51.31 -6.89
CA SER A 893 -3.53 -50.86 -6.50
C SER A 893 -3.86 -51.05 -5.02
N ASP A 894 -3.08 -51.86 -4.31
CA ASP A 894 -3.17 -52.03 -2.86
C ASP A 894 -2.73 -50.78 -2.07
N GLY A 895 -1.93 -49.87 -2.64
CA GLY A 895 -1.63 -48.56 -2.03
C GLY A 895 -0.21 -48.40 -1.47
N ALA A 896 0.10 -47.23 -0.92
CA ALA A 896 1.43 -46.92 -0.37
C ALA A 896 1.47 -47.11 1.16
N TYR A 897 2.63 -47.46 1.71
CA TYR A 897 2.80 -47.79 3.13
C TYR A 897 3.74 -46.77 3.78
N LEU A 898 3.22 -46.00 4.73
CA LEU A 898 4.00 -45.06 5.54
C LEU A 898 4.38 -45.72 6.87
N ILE A 899 5.66 -46.00 7.08
CA ILE A 899 6.11 -46.72 8.28
C ILE A 899 5.99 -45.81 9.50
N ALA A 900 5.26 -46.27 10.52
CA ALA A 900 5.11 -45.57 11.80
C ALA A 900 6.12 -46.09 12.84
N GLU A 901 6.25 -47.41 12.94
CA GLU A 901 7.15 -48.10 13.87
C GLU A 901 7.69 -49.37 13.19
N GLY A 902 8.93 -49.74 13.50
CA GLY A 902 9.62 -50.90 12.92
C GLY A 902 10.40 -50.58 11.63
N GLU A 903 11.10 -51.60 11.10
CA GLU A 903 11.93 -51.50 9.90
C GLU A 903 11.57 -52.59 8.88
N ALA A 904 11.71 -52.27 7.59
CA ALA A 904 11.48 -53.21 6.49
C ALA A 904 12.55 -53.07 5.40
N GLY A 905 13.02 -54.20 4.88
CA GLY A 905 13.94 -54.24 3.75
C GLY A 905 13.22 -54.26 2.41
N LEU A 906 13.80 -53.57 1.43
CA LEU A 906 13.39 -53.59 0.03
C LEU A 906 14.33 -54.47 -0.78
N TYR A 907 13.79 -55.49 -1.44
CA TYR A 907 14.54 -56.57 -2.06
C TYR A 907 14.32 -56.63 -3.58
N LEU A 908 15.41 -56.86 -4.31
CA LEU A 908 15.41 -57.18 -5.73
C LEU A 908 15.78 -58.66 -5.91
N PRO A 909 14.92 -59.50 -6.48
CA PRO A 909 15.25 -60.90 -6.77
C PRO A 909 16.26 -60.99 -7.94
N GLU A 910 17.33 -61.77 -7.75
CA GLU A 910 18.36 -62.08 -8.75
C GLU A 910 18.16 -63.49 -9.36
N GLU A 911 18.72 -63.73 -10.56
CA GLU A 911 18.64 -65.03 -11.24
C GLU A 911 19.38 -66.10 -10.42
N GLY A 912 18.61 -67.02 -9.80
CA GLY A 912 19.14 -68.06 -8.91
C GLY A 912 18.39 -68.21 -7.57
N GLY A 913 17.37 -67.38 -7.31
CA GLY A 913 16.53 -67.48 -6.11
C GLY A 913 17.12 -66.79 -4.87
N THR A 914 18.17 -65.97 -5.06
CA THR A 914 18.72 -65.10 -4.02
C THR A 914 18.13 -63.69 -4.16
N GLU A 915 17.79 -63.06 -3.04
CA GLU A 915 17.22 -61.71 -2.99
C GLU A 915 18.27 -60.71 -2.50
N ARG A 916 18.55 -59.68 -3.30
CA ARG A 916 19.48 -58.61 -2.94
C ARG A 916 18.74 -57.50 -2.20
N LEU A 917 19.18 -57.15 -1.00
CA LEU A 917 18.68 -55.99 -0.27
C LEU A 917 19.17 -54.70 -0.96
N ILE A 918 18.24 -53.82 -1.34
CA ILE A 918 18.50 -52.54 -2.00
C ILE A 918 18.52 -51.40 -0.98
N ALA A 919 17.54 -51.36 -0.09
CA ALA A 919 17.41 -50.31 0.93
C ALA A 919 16.61 -50.80 2.14
N THR A 920 16.81 -50.17 3.30
CA THR A 920 16.01 -50.40 4.51
C THR A 920 15.14 -49.17 4.76
N ALA A 921 13.83 -49.36 4.78
CA ALA A 921 12.84 -48.34 5.10
C ALA A 921 12.63 -48.25 6.62
N LYS A 922 12.65 -47.02 7.14
CA LYS A 922 12.57 -46.69 8.58
C LYS A 922 11.30 -45.89 8.89
N PRO A 923 10.95 -45.67 10.17
CA PRO A 923 9.83 -44.80 10.53
C PRO A 923 9.89 -43.44 9.82
N GLY A 924 8.77 -43.00 9.24
CA GLY A 924 8.66 -41.81 8.40
C GLY A 924 8.86 -42.06 6.89
N SER A 925 9.38 -43.21 6.48
CA SER A 925 9.51 -43.58 5.06
C SER A 925 8.17 -44.00 4.45
N LEU A 926 7.82 -43.42 3.31
CA LEU A 926 6.72 -43.88 2.46
C LEU A 926 7.27 -44.85 1.40
N VAL A 927 6.63 -46.01 1.26
CA VAL A 927 7.08 -47.07 0.35
C VAL A 927 5.92 -47.55 -0.52
N GLY A 928 6.15 -47.65 -1.84
CA GLY A 928 5.18 -48.16 -2.83
C GLY A 928 4.50 -47.07 -3.66
N GLU A 929 4.83 -45.81 -3.41
CA GLU A 929 4.35 -44.62 -4.11
C GLU A 929 4.71 -44.61 -5.60
N LEU A 930 5.87 -45.16 -5.99
CA LEU A 930 6.31 -45.20 -7.38
C LEU A 930 5.43 -46.07 -8.28
N GLY A 931 4.98 -47.22 -7.77
CA GLY A 931 4.07 -48.12 -8.50
C GLY A 931 2.73 -47.45 -8.77
N LEU A 932 2.20 -46.72 -7.77
CA LEU A 932 0.95 -45.96 -7.89
C LEU A 932 1.01 -44.87 -8.98
N ILE A 933 2.12 -44.14 -9.06
CA ILE A 933 2.28 -43.03 -10.01
C ILE A 933 2.51 -43.53 -11.43
N ARG A 934 3.38 -44.54 -11.60
CA ARG A 934 3.70 -45.08 -12.93
C ARG A 934 2.62 -45.99 -13.50
N SER A 935 1.68 -46.45 -12.66
CA SER A 935 0.74 -47.53 -13.03
C SER A 935 1.47 -48.77 -13.57
N GLU A 936 2.65 -49.05 -13.01
CA GLU A 936 3.49 -50.20 -13.36
C GLU A 936 3.61 -51.15 -12.16
N PRO A 937 3.82 -52.46 -12.37
CA PRO A 937 4.02 -53.42 -11.30
C PRO A 937 5.19 -53.03 -10.38
N ARG A 938 5.09 -53.37 -9.08
CA ARG A 938 6.08 -52.97 -8.07
C ARG A 938 7.50 -53.44 -8.44
N ALA A 939 8.46 -52.52 -8.44
CA ALA A 939 9.84 -52.80 -8.87
C ALA A 939 10.64 -53.64 -7.86
N LEU A 940 10.30 -53.56 -6.57
CA LEU A 940 10.97 -54.24 -5.46
C LEU A 940 9.93 -54.96 -4.60
N GLY A 941 10.33 -56.03 -3.92
CA GLY A 941 9.55 -56.62 -2.82
C GLY A 941 9.89 -55.94 -1.49
N MET A 942 8.95 -55.93 -0.55
CA MET A 942 9.15 -55.36 0.80
C MET A 942 8.93 -56.45 1.85
N ARG A 943 9.94 -56.71 2.68
CA ARG A 943 9.86 -57.67 3.79
C ARG A 943 10.20 -57.00 5.11
N THR A 944 9.37 -57.20 6.13
CA THR A 944 9.61 -56.64 7.47
C THR A 944 10.81 -57.28 8.15
N HIS A 945 11.67 -56.48 8.79
CA HIS A 945 12.80 -56.95 9.60
C HIS A 945 12.42 -57.07 11.07
N THR A 946 11.61 -56.13 11.56
CA THR A 946 11.02 -56.14 12.91
C THR A 946 9.51 -56.18 12.80
N ASP A 947 8.81 -56.32 13.92
CA ASP A 947 7.39 -56.02 13.97
C ASP A 947 7.18 -54.57 13.48
N MET A 948 6.32 -54.41 12.49
CA MET A 948 6.12 -53.15 11.78
C MET A 948 4.67 -52.70 11.88
N THR A 949 4.48 -51.44 12.27
CA THR A 949 3.20 -50.73 12.15
C THR A 949 3.36 -49.65 11.10
N ALA A 950 2.49 -49.66 10.09
CA ALA A 950 2.48 -48.69 9.00
C ALA A 950 1.07 -48.16 8.75
N LEU A 951 0.98 -46.98 8.15
CA LEU A 951 -0.25 -46.39 7.67
C LEU A 951 -0.35 -46.66 6.15
N ARG A 952 -1.29 -47.51 5.76
CA ARG A 952 -1.57 -47.87 4.36
C ARG A 952 -2.52 -46.83 3.76
N ILE A 953 -2.06 -46.12 2.74
CA ILE A 953 -2.79 -45.08 2.00
C ILE A 953 -3.28 -45.69 0.68
N SER A 954 -4.58 -45.64 0.41
CA SER A 954 -5.14 -46.19 -0.82
C SER A 954 -4.67 -45.42 -2.07
N ALA A 955 -4.62 -46.11 -3.22
CA ALA A 955 -4.29 -45.52 -4.51
C ALA A 955 -5.17 -44.30 -4.84
N GLU A 956 -6.48 -44.40 -4.61
CA GLU A 956 -7.45 -43.34 -4.88
C GLU A 956 -7.19 -42.09 -4.01
N ALA A 957 -6.96 -42.27 -2.71
CA ALA A 957 -6.69 -41.16 -1.80
C ALA A 957 -5.36 -40.48 -2.14
N PHE A 958 -4.33 -41.27 -2.45
CA PHE A 958 -3.01 -40.77 -2.84
C PHE A 958 -3.09 -39.96 -4.15
N LEU A 959 -3.65 -40.52 -5.22
CA LEU A 959 -3.76 -39.84 -6.52
C LEU A 959 -4.64 -38.58 -6.45
N SER A 960 -5.73 -38.60 -5.67
CA SER A 960 -6.60 -37.43 -5.52
C SER A 960 -5.89 -36.19 -4.97
N VAL A 961 -4.85 -36.38 -4.17
CA VAL A 961 -4.07 -35.28 -3.59
C VAL A 961 -2.99 -34.83 -4.56
N VAL A 962 -2.31 -35.77 -5.21
CA VAL A 962 -1.27 -35.48 -6.22
C VAL A 962 -1.83 -34.72 -7.44
N GLU A 963 -3.04 -35.05 -7.88
CA GLU A 963 -3.69 -34.38 -9.02
C GLU A 963 -4.19 -32.97 -8.71
N ASN A 964 -4.45 -32.66 -7.44
CA ASN A 964 -5.05 -31.40 -7.01
C ASN A 964 -4.06 -30.41 -6.35
N ASP A 965 -2.81 -30.82 -6.10
CA ASP A 965 -1.78 -29.96 -5.50
C ASP A 965 -0.44 -30.00 -6.24
N ALA A 966 -0.10 -28.88 -6.88
CA ALA A 966 1.13 -28.74 -7.64
C ALA A 966 2.39 -28.80 -6.76
N ALA A 967 2.33 -28.39 -5.49
CA ALA A 967 3.49 -28.42 -4.60
C ALA A 967 3.86 -29.87 -4.21
N THR A 968 2.86 -30.72 -3.97
CA THR A 968 3.03 -32.16 -3.70
C THR A 968 3.52 -32.91 -4.92
N ALA A 969 2.99 -32.60 -6.11
CA ALA A 969 3.51 -33.13 -7.37
C ALA A 969 4.99 -32.75 -7.59
N PHE A 970 5.38 -31.52 -7.25
CA PHE A 970 6.76 -31.05 -7.38
C PHE A 970 7.70 -31.68 -6.34
N LYS A 971 7.28 -31.82 -5.07
CA LYS A 971 8.04 -32.54 -4.04
C LYS A 971 8.22 -34.01 -4.39
N LEU A 972 7.19 -34.65 -4.94
CA LEU A 972 7.30 -36.02 -5.47
C LEU A 972 8.39 -36.11 -6.55
N LEU A 973 8.43 -35.18 -7.52
CA LEU A 973 9.48 -35.16 -8.54
C LEU A 973 10.89 -35.02 -7.93
N GLN A 974 11.04 -34.22 -6.86
CA GLN A 974 12.32 -34.08 -6.15
C GLN A 974 12.73 -35.37 -5.42
N VAL A 975 11.80 -36.04 -4.75
CA VAL A 975 12.04 -37.31 -4.06
C VAL A 975 12.41 -38.41 -5.07
N VAL A 976 11.70 -38.49 -6.21
CA VAL A 976 12.01 -39.41 -7.31
C VAL A 976 13.40 -39.14 -7.90
N ALA A 977 13.76 -37.87 -8.11
CA ALA A 977 15.09 -37.49 -8.58
C ALA A 977 16.19 -37.88 -7.57
N GLY A 978 15.90 -37.81 -6.27
CA GLY A 978 16.78 -38.25 -5.20
C GLY A 978 17.08 -39.76 -5.22
N TYR A 979 16.09 -40.59 -5.56
CA TYR A 979 16.27 -42.05 -5.69
C TYR A 979 17.12 -42.45 -6.91
N VAL A 980 16.99 -41.75 -8.04
CA VAL A 980 17.79 -42.01 -9.25
C VAL A 980 19.27 -41.62 -9.05
N ALA A 981 19.54 -40.61 -8.22
CA ALA A 981 20.92 -40.21 -7.89
C ALA A 981 21.66 -41.28 -7.06
N HIS A 982 20.96 -42.06 -6.24
CA HIS A 982 21.55 -43.10 -5.39
C HIS A 982 21.63 -44.48 -6.07
N SER A 983 21.07 -44.66 -7.27
CA SER A 983 21.16 -45.91 -8.04
C SER A 983 22.33 -45.95 -9.03
N SER A 984 23.21 -44.94 -9.00
CA SER A 984 24.35 -44.77 -9.92
C SER A 984 25.72 -45.01 -9.28
N ASP A 985 25.74 -45.34 -7.99
CA ASP A 985 26.90 -45.91 -7.25
C ASP A 985 26.61 -47.39 -6.93
#